data_AF-N4VK26-F1
#
_entry.id   AF-N4VK26-F1
#
_cell.length_a   1.000
_cell.length_b   1.000
_cell.length_c   1.000
_cell.angle_alpha   90.00
_cell.angle_beta   90.00
_cell.angle_gamma   90.00
#
_symmetry.space_group_name_H-M   'P 1'
#
loop_
_entity.id
_entity.type
_entity.pdbx_description
1 polymer ?
#
loop_
_entity_poly.entity_id
_entity_poly.type
_entity_poly.pdbx_seq_one_letter_code
_entity_poly.pdbx_strand_id
1 'polypeptide(L)'
;MPCLVEDAWINGQAATHEISELEDCAIAIDATYYLQLFLDTPPFHEPLLPALGGMTGIEHHLRADIDQWKAHKIVPFFIFDGQSVTGQEEVAVQRGKLANQKTNEAWNLYFNSEAQKAVDAFGNNTGAFRIQNLYPLLKSILKDNDLHFLVPPYNASAQLAYFDMIDSDQCAAIMGSQELLLYPIKDTLIRTIDWEAEKVTSLSKKNLLRSLNISEGMLNDALLLSGTSFLPPFPPLKDVSLNPRQPFSINDAVNLLRASEKSVQSACSSYGDILKSKDPNWLEKYRQARMVINHFIFISEEGEVKVNDYDHLTRDNHEYLGLQLPGELFHYLNTGLIGSRVLDYITHSRIVVTPTLDGVASEQYRKLMTNQLVPLKEQSIAILLQRLHRGLQHHPIFVKVWFDDSFSYKISNSLQPPPHQRVETWDVKEDFFQTVAEDVSDPPGSIAFEVLALLFDNFVAGTFAKEKRIVGIDSVQNITAIAIWRFLHLRGYVDDSHTLTNWGSAVARAIWAMKDYLKDAKLPEGLNIFEAILLAFELIRFDVLNSRHRHEELNGAPVAGSDEDKASIVLISRCASLLKLRHESNGYTGPLNKNLLLFRSLSTAVREADRDLVEAIVAFSFLNAHSKRERNDYLEINTRLPFLHSPDIALGIAVKTLMDEHPAGESKEKRQARLEEFPGKFFPYATNFKEDVQLAFAFFDAIYKGVQTLDKEISAADKSVWSTASNYLDQRRF
;
A
#
# COMPACT_ATOMS: atom_id res chain seq x y z
N MET A 1 -9.11 2.49 -4.02
CA MET A 1 -9.97 1.83 -5.04
C MET A 1 -9.16 1.63 -6.32
N PRO A 2 -9.32 0.56 -7.10
CA PRO A 2 -8.54 0.38 -8.34
C PRO A 2 -9.31 0.96 -9.54
N CYS A 3 -9.25 2.30 -9.70
CA CYS A 3 -9.98 3.19 -10.63
C CYS A 3 -11.38 3.65 -10.18
N LEU A 4 -11.55 4.97 -10.08
CA LEU A 4 -12.83 5.67 -10.09
C LEU A 4 -13.33 5.69 -11.54
N VAL A 5 -14.30 4.85 -11.87
CA VAL A 5 -14.94 4.90 -13.19
C VAL A 5 -15.87 6.10 -13.19
N GLU A 6 -15.35 7.24 -13.62
CA GLU A 6 -16.10 8.49 -13.71
C GLU A 6 -17.09 8.42 -14.90
N ASP A 7 -18.32 8.89 -14.69
CA ASP A 7 -19.34 8.90 -15.72
C ASP A 7 -19.03 9.96 -16.79
N ALA A 8 -18.92 9.52 -18.04
CA ALA A 8 -18.57 10.38 -19.16
C ALA A 8 -19.64 11.46 -19.44
N TRP A 9 -20.92 11.17 -19.21
CA TRP A 9 -21.99 12.15 -19.42
C TRP A 9 -21.92 13.25 -18.35
N ILE A 10 -21.70 12.89 -17.08
CA ILE A 10 -21.52 13.85 -15.99
C ILE A 10 -20.31 14.74 -16.27
N ASN A 11 -19.16 14.16 -16.64
CA ASN A 11 -17.97 14.93 -17.00
C ASN A 11 -18.24 15.91 -18.16
N GLY A 12 -19.08 15.52 -19.13
CA GLY A 12 -19.52 16.40 -20.22
C GLY A 12 -20.42 17.57 -19.81
N GLN A 13 -20.87 17.64 -18.55
CA GLN A 13 -21.61 18.77 -18.00
C GLN A 13 -20.72 19.78 -17.26
N ALA A 14 -19.40 19.55 -17.23
CA ALA A 14 -18.49 20.42 -16.53
C ALA A 14 -18.35 21.79 -17.20
N ALA A 15 -18.18 22.83 -16.39
CA ALA A 15 -17.93 24.19 -16.81
C ALA A 15 -16.49 24.59 -16.48
N THR A 16 -15.92 25.48 -17.28
CA THR A 16 -14.55 25.97 -17.12
C THR A 16 -14.57 27.40 -16.56
N HIS A 17 -13.68 27.68 -15.62
CA HIS A 17 -13.52 28.92 -14.88
C HIS A 17 -12.05 29.37 -14.91
N GLU A 18 -11.79 30.63 -14.56
CA GLU A 18 -10.43 31.15 -14.42
C GLU A 18 -9.81 30.71 -13.10
N ILE A 19 -8.53 30.33 -13.10
CA ILE A 19 -7.84 29.93 -11.87
C ILE A 19 -7.73 31.08 -10.85
N SER A 20 -7.74 32.32 -11.31
CA SER A 20 -7.72 33.53 -10.47
C SER A 20 -8.91 33.61 -9.51
N GLU A 21 -10.01 32.90 -9.78
CA GLU A 21 -11.15 32.81 -8.87
C GLU A 21 -10.82 32.05 -7.56
N LEU A 22 -9.71 31.30 -7.54
CA LEU A 22 -9.26 30.49 -6.40
C LEU A 22 -8.00 31.04 -5.73
N GLU A 23 -7.49 32.18 -6.17
CA GLU A 23 -6.31 32.82 -5.56
C GLU A 23 -6.58 33.12 -4.07
N ASP A 24 -5.57 32.90 -3.23
CA ASP A 24 -5.63 33.08 -1.78
C ASP A 24 -6.68 32.21 -1.06
N CYS A 25 -7.17 31.15 -1.73
CA CYS A 25 -8.10 30.19 -1.15
C CYS A 25 -7.43 28.86 -0.77
N ALA A 26 -8.02 28.17 0.20
CA ALA A 26 -7.72 26.77 0.48
C ALA A 26 -8.71 25.84 -0.21
N ILE A 27 -8.23 24.76 -0.82
CA ILE A 27 -9.05 23.76 -1.50
C ILE A 27 -8.88 22.43 -0.79
N ALA A 28 -9.99 21.83 -0.34
CA ALA A 28 -9.96 20.50 0.24
C ALA A 28 -10.03 19.45 -0.87
N ILE A 29 -9.09 18.51 -0.88
CA ILE A 29 -8.83 17.61 -2.01
C ILE A 29 -8.92 16.16 -1.56
N ASP A 30 -9.71 15.36 -2.26
CA ASP A 30 -9.67 13.90 -2.15
C ASP A 30 -8.33 13.39 -2.69
N ALA A 31 -7.46 12.91 -1.80
CA ALA A 31 -6.11 12.48 -2.16
C ALA A 31 -6.10 11.25 -3.08
N THR A 32 -7.09 10.35 -2.96
CA THR A 32 -7.23 9.20 -3.88
C THR A 32 -7.54 9.68 -5.27
N TYR A 33 -8.50 10.60 -5.38
CA TYR A 33 -8.89 11.18 -6.66
C TYR A 33 -7.74 11.94 -7.31
N TYR A 34 -7.07 12.80 -6.55
CA TYR A 34 -5.91 13.57 -7.02
C TYR A 34 -4.81 12.67 -7.57
N LEU A 35 -4.41 11.62 -6.83
CA LEU A 35 -3.38 10.69 -7.27
C LEU A 35 -3.82 9.85 -8.50
N GLN A 36 -5.11 9.48 -8.60
CA GLN A 36 -5.63 8.82 -9.79
C GLN A 36 -5.55 9.75 -11.01
N LEU A 37 -6.06 10.97 -10.88
CA LEU A 37 -6.08 11.97 -11.95
C LEU A 37 -4.65 12.26 -12.44
N PHE A 38 -3.72 12.39 -11.50
CA PHE A 38 -2.31 12.60 -11.77
C PHE A 38 -1.71 11.45 -12.60
N LEU A 39 -1.99 10.20 -12.24
CA LEU A 39 -1.52 9.03 -12.99
C LEU A 39 -2.22 8.84 -14.34
N ASP A 40 -3.42 9.37 -14.52
CA ASP A 40 -4.22 9.18 -15.73
C ASP A 40 -3.94 10.27 -16.79
N THR A 41 -3.31 11.39 -16.40
CA THR A 41 -3.17 12.57 -17.26
C THR A 41 -1.71 12.76 -17.73
N PRO A 42 -1.46 12.93 -19.05
CA PRO A 42 -0.14 13.33 -19.55
C PRO A 42 0.28 14.72 -19.01
N PRO A 43 1.58 15.01 -18.82
CA PRO A 43 2.75 14.17 -19.12
C PRO A 43 3.12 13.17 -18.00
N PHE A 44 2.37 13.15 -16.89
CA PHE A 44 2.72 12.37 -15.69
C PHE A 44 2.31 10.90 -15.74
N HIS A 45 1.62 10.49 -16.79
CA HIS A 45 1.15 9.12 -17.00
C HIS A 45 2.32 8.12 -17.07
N GLU A 46 2.35 7.16 -16.15
CA GLU A 46 3.31 6.04 -16.14
C GLU A 46 2.64 4.73 -16.62
N PRO A 47 2.64 4.42 -17.93
CA PRO A 47 1.86 3.31 -18.50
C PRO A 47 2.32 1.93 -18.02
N LEU A 48 3.60 1.79 -17.62
CA LEU A 48 4.18 0.52 -17.18
C LEU A 48 4.13 0.31 -15.66
N LEU A 49 3.49 1.22 -14.90
CA LEU A 49 3.28 1.06 -13.46
C LEU A 49 2.64 -0.29 -13.10
N PRO A 50 1.62 -0.82 -13.82
CA PRO A 50 1.07 -2.15 -13.56
C PRO A 50 2.04 -3.31 -13.82
N ALA A 51 3.06 -3.12 -14.66
CA ALA A 51 4.01 -4.15 -15.05
C ALA A 51 5.27 -4.18 -14.16
N LEU A 52 5.58 -3.07 -13.47
CA LEU A 52 6.75 -2.93 -12.58
C LEU A 52 6.37 -2.91 -11.10
N GLY A 53 5.19 -2.35 -10.79
CA GLY A 53 4.67 -2.21 -9.44
C GLY A 53 5.38 -1.16 -8.58
N GLY A 54 6.12 -0.21 -9.14
CA GLY A 54 6.73 0.87 -8.35
C GLY A 54 7.16 2.09 -9.16
N MET A 55 7.83 3.01 -8.49
CA MET A 55 7.88 4.44 -8.82
C MET A 55 9.25 4.81 -9.42
N THR A 56 9.28 5.21 -10.69
CA THR A 56 10.55 5.67 -11.31
C THR A 56 10.59 7.18 -11.55
N GLY A 57 9.45 7.86 -11.75
CA GLY A 57 9.38 9.32 -11.90
C GLY A 57 8.33 10.04 -11.03
N ILE A 58 7.33 9.31 -10.50
CA ILE A 58 6.18 9.87 -9.76
C ILE A 58 6.54 10.92 -8.70
N GLU A 59 7.57 10.67 -7.88
CA GLU A 59 7.93 11.61 -6.79
C GLU A 59 8.34 12.99 -7.32
N HIS A 60 9.17 13.04 -8.35
CA HIS A 60 9.63 14.29 -8.93
C HIS A 60 8.46 15.11 -9.49
N HIS A 61 7.57 14.44 -10.23
CA HIS A 61 6.41 15.08 -10.82
C HIS A 61 5.40 15.54 -9.76
N LEU A 62 5.18 14.77 -8.69
CA LEU A 62 4.29 15.18 -7.60
C LEU A 62 4.83 16.43 -6.89
N ARG A 63 6.14 16.50 -6.62
CA ARG A 63 6.75 17.70 -6.04
C ARG A 63 6.56 18.91 -6.96
N ALA A 64 6.78 18.74 -8.27
CA ALA A 64 6.60 19.79 -9.26
C ALA A 64 5.14 20.26 -9.36
N ASP A 65 4.15 19.37 -9.26
CA ASP A 65 2.73 19.78 -9.21
C ASP A 65 2.42 20.54 -7.92
N ILE A 66 2.85 20.05 -6.75
CA ILE A 66 2.67 20.74 -5.46
C ILE A 66 3.27 22.16 -5.48
N ASP A 67 4.39 22.37 -6.18
CA ASP A 67 4.96 23.70 -6.39
C ASP A 67 4.03 24.64 -7.18
N GLN A 68 3.20 24.12 -8.11
CA GLN A 68 2.24 24.92 -8.87
C GLN A 68 1.14 25.50 -7.98
N TRP A 69 0.65 24.74 -6.99
CA TRP A 69 -0.34 25.23 -6.03
C TRP A 69 0.18 26.47 -5.31
N LYS A 70 1.43 26.41 -4.85
CA LYS A 70 2.11 27.52 -4.19
C LYS A 70 2.34 28.70 -5.14
N ALA A 71 2.72 28.44 -6.39
CA ALA A 71 2.93 29.48 -7.40
C ALA A 71 1.66 30.29 -7.68
N HIS A 72 0.49 29.67 -7.62
CA HIS A 72 -0.81 30.29 -7.83
C HIS A 72 -1.48 30.78 -6.53
N LYS A 73 -0.77 30.73 -5.39
CA LYS A 73 -1.25 31.10 -4.06
C LYS A 73 -2.53 30.35 -3.63
N ILE A 74 -2.61 29.08 -3.99
CA ILE A 74 -3.69 28.19 -3.58
C ILE A 74 -3.13 27.24 -2.53
N VAL A 75 -3.83 27.06 -1.41
CA VAL A 75 -3.41 26.15 -0.35
C VAL A 75 -4.13 24.80 -0.52
N PRO A 76 -3.42 23.72 -0.90
CA PRO A 76 -4.05 22.41 -0.98
C PRO A 76 -4.19 21.79 0.42
N PHE A 77 -5.41 21.36 0.76
CA PHE A 77 -5.69 20.62 1.98
C PHE A 77 -6.11 19.18 1.64
N PHE A 78 -5.17 18.24 1.76
CA PHE A 78 -5.41 16.86 1.34
C PHE A 78 -6.15 16.04 2.39
N ILE A 79 -7.21 15.37 1.94
CA ILE A 79 -8.00 14.42 2.72
C ILE A 79 -7.75 13.01 2.15
N PHE A 80 -7.09 12.17 2.94
CA PHE A 80 -6.79 10.78 2.55
C PHE A 80 -7.92 9.85 2.98
N ASP A 81 -8.15 8.75 2.26
CA ASP A 81 -9.03 7.70 2.80
C ASP A 81 -8.43 7.06 4.06
N GLY A 82 -9.27 6.85 5.07
CA GLY A 82 -9.03 6.05 6.26
C GLY A 82 -9.50 4.60 6.08
N GLN A 83 -10.45 4.18 6.90
CA GLN A 83 -11.04 2.84 6.85
C GLN A 83 -11.98 2.66 5.65
N SER A 84 -12.06 1.41 5.18
CA SER A 84 -13.00 1.04 4.14
C SER A 84 -14.44 1.16 4.64
N VAL A 85 -15.39 1.59 3.82
CA VAL A 85 -16.82 1.48 4.17
C VAL A 85 -17.38 0.10 3.80
N THR A 86 -18.52 -0.28 4.38
CA THR A 86 -19.20 -1.54 4.06
C THR A 86 -19.44 -1.68 2.56
N GLY A 87 -18.97 -2.80 1.99
CA GLY A 87 -19.04 -3.10 0.56
C GLY A 87 -17.78 -2.73 -0.25
N GLN A 88 -16.95 -1.79 0.23
CA GLN A 88 -15.77 -1.30 -0.50
C GLN A 88 -14.73 -2.38 -0.80
N GLU A 89 -14.44 -3.25 0.17
CA GLU A 89 -13.49 -4.35 -0.05
C GLU A 89 -13.99 -5.37 -1.08
N GLU A 90 -15.30 -5.66 -1.10
CA GLU A 90 -15.91 -6.57 -2.07
C GLU A 90 -15.77 -6.00 -3.49
N VAL A 91 -16.12 -4.72 -3.66
CA VAL A 91 -15.96 -4.02 -4.94
C VAL A 91 -14.47 -3.96 -5.34
N ALA A 92 -13.56 -3.73 -4.40
CA ALA A 92 -12.12 -3.73 -4.68
C ALA A 92 -11.63 -5.10 -5.17
N VAL A 93 -12.14 -6.21 -4.63
CA VAL A 93 -11.84 -7.57 -5.12
C VAL A 93 -12.38 -7.77 -6.53
N GLN A 94 -13.63 -7.37 -6.81
CA GLN A 94 -14.23 -7.49 -8.13
C GLN A 94 -13.47 -6.66 -9.19
N ARG A 95 -13.16 -5.40 -8.88
CA ARG A 95 -12.38 -4.51 -9.77
C ARG A 95 -10.97 -5.05 -9.99
N GLY A 96 -10.31 -5.57 -8.95
CA GLY A 96 -8.99 -6.20 -9.08
C GLY A 96 -9.01 -7.44 -9.98
N LYS A 97 -10.04 -8.31 -9.88
CA LYS A 97 -10.18 -9.48 -10.75
C LYS A 97 -10.33 -9.05 -12.22
N LEU A 98 -11.11 -8.00 -12.50
CA LEU A 98 -11.27 -7.44 -13.84
C LEU A 98 -9.98 -6.79 -14.35
N ALA A 99 -9.27 -6.03 -13.51
CA ALA A 99 -8.00 -5.43 -13.87
C ALA A 99 -6.96 -6.49 -14.25
N ASN A 100 -6.95 -7.64 -13.55
CA ASN A 100 -6.05 -8.76 -13.87
C ASN A 100 -6.36 -9.40 -15.23
N GLN A 101 -7.63 -9.44 -15.65
CA GLN A 101 -7.98 -9.91 -16.99
C GLN A 101 -7.37 -9.00 -18.07
N LYS A 102 -7.50 -7.68 -17.88
CA LYS A 102 -6.94 -6.68 -18.80
C LYS A 102 -5.40 -6.67 -18.81
N THR A 103 -4.74 -6.76 -17.65
CA THR A 103 -3.27 -6.85 -17.63
C THR A 103 -2.78 -8.15 -18.26
N ASN A 104 -3.51 -9.26 -18.13
CA ASN A 104 -3.17 -10.51 -18.83
C ASN A 104 -3.22 -10.36 -20.36
N GLU A 105 -4.18 -9.60 -20.90
CA GLU A 105 -4.22 -9.26 -22.33
C GLU A 105 -2.98 -8.44 -22.74
N ALA A 106 -2.59 -7.43 -21.94
CA ALA A 106 -1.38 -6.65 -22.18
C ALA A 106 -0.10 -7.51 -22.13
N TRP A 107 0.00 -8.44 -21.19
CA TRP A 107 1.08 -9.41 -21.12
C TRP A 107 1.13 -10.32 -22.37
N ASN A 108 -0.02 -10.78 -22.88
CA ASN A 108 -0.07 -11.60 -24.09
C ASN A 108 0.44 -10.81 -25.32
N LEU A 109 0.09 -9.53 -25.45
CA LEU A 109 0.62 -8.65 -26.50
C LEU A 109 2.15 -8.52 -26.39
N TYR A 110 2.66 -8.32 -25.17
CA TYR A 110 4.11 -8.24 -24.93
C TYR A 110 4.82 -9.54 -25.32
N PHE A 111 4.26 -10.70 -24.94
CA PHE A 111 4.81 -12.02 -25.28
C PHE A 111 4.80 -12.31 -26.78
N ASN A 112 3.87 -11.73 -27.53
CA ASN A 112 3.81 -11.81 -28.98
C ASN A 112 4.72 -10.79 -29.69
N SER A 113 5.63 -10.13 -28.96
CA SER A 113 6.53 -9.09 -29.48
C SER A 113 5.84 -7.82 -29.99
N GLU A 114 4.60 -7.55 -29.57
CA GLU A 114 3.84 -6.34 -29.88
C GLU A 114 4.04 -5.27 -28.79
N ALA A 115 5.31 -4.89 -28.54
CA ALA A 115 5.70 -4.08 -27.38
C ALA A 115 4.93 -2.76 -27.25
N GLN A 116 4.76 -1.99 -28.34
CA GLN A 116 4.05 -0.71 -28.28
C GLN A 116 2.58 -0.89 -27.86
N LYS A 117 1.88 -1.85 -28.48
CA LYS A 117 0.48 -2.13 -28.12
C LYS A 117 0.35 -2.64 -26.69
N ALA A 118 1.34 -3.38 -26.20
CA ALA A 118 1.38 -3.82 -24.81
C ALA A 118 1.51 -2.64 -23.84
N VAL A 119 2.40 -1.69 -24.12
CA VAL A 119 2.55 -0.44 -23.33
C VAL A 119 1.23 0.32 -23.30
N ASP A 120 0.60 0.52 -24.45
CA ASP A 120 -0.70 1.21 -24.55
C ASP A 120 -1.78 0.44 -23.78
N ALA A 121 -1.80 -0.89 -23.85
CA ALA A 121 -2.76 -1.73 -23.12
C ALA A 121 -2.55 -1.69 -21.59
N PHE A 122 -1.31 -1.62 -21.12
CA PHE A 122 -1.02 -1.40 -19.69
C PHE A 122 -1.45 -0.01 -19.24
N GLY A 123 -1.12 1.04 -20.01
CA GLY A 123 -1.48 2.42 -19.70
C GLY A 123 -2.98 2.65 -19.63
N ASN A 124 -3.76 1.99 -20.51
CA ASN A 124 -5.22 2.04 -20.47
C ASN A 124 -5.86 1.30 -19.28
N ASN A 125 -5.07 0.59 -18.47
CA ASN A 125 -5.55 -0.17 -17.31
C ASN A 125 -5.12 0.47 -15.99
N THR A 126 -5.45 1.76 -15.84
CA THR A 126 -5.09 2.61 -14.70
C THR A 126 -5.58 2.07 -13.35
N GLY A 127 -6.62 1.23 -13.36
CA GLY A 127 -7.15 0.55 -12.17
C GLY A 127 -6.36 -0.68 -11.71
N ALA A 128 -5.31 -1.14 -12.39
CA ALA A 128 -4.55 -2.29 -11.91
C ALA A 128 -3.73 -1.97 -10.65
N PHE A 129 -3.17 -0.76 -10.58
CA PHE A 129 -2.35 -0.33 -9.45
C PHE A 129 -3.18 0.25 -8.31
N ARG A 130 -2.79 -0.06 -7.07
CA ARG A 130 -3.46 0.44 -5.87
C ARG A 130 -2.88 1.79 -5.48
N ILE A 131 -3.63 2.85 -5.74
CA ILE A 131 -3.22 4.23 -5.43
C ILE A 131 -2.89 4.45 -3.95
N GLN A 132 -3.56 3.74 -3.05
CA GLN A 132 -3.29 3.80 -1.61
C GLN A 132 -1.81 3.54 -1.27
N ASN A 133 -1.09 2.80 -2.12
CA ASN A 133 0.34 2.55 -1.96
C ASN A 133 1.21 3.81 -2.13
N LEU A 134 0.68 4.88 -2.72
CA LEU A 134 1.35 6.18 -2.88
C LEU A 134 1.07 7.15 -1.73
N TYR A 135 0.16 6.82 -0.80
CA TYR A 135 -0.14 7.70 0.32
C TYR A 135 1.08 8.06 1.17
N PRO A 136 1.99 7.12 1.53
CA PRO A 136 3.18 7.47 2.29
C PRO A 136 4.06 8.50 1.58
N LEU A 137 4.20 8.37 0.25
CA LEU A 137 4.97 9.31 -0.56
C LEU A 137 4.33 10.71 -0.52
N LEU A 138 3.04 10.82 -0.83
CA LEU A 138 2.36 12.11 -0.83
C LEU A 138 2.40 12.75 0.58
N LYS A 139 2.13 11.99 1.64
CA LYS A 139 2.23 12.49 3.03
C LYS A 139 3.63 13.02 3.36
N SER A 140 4.69 12.35 2.89
CA SER A 140 6.05 12.85 3.06
C SER A 140 6.27 14.17 2.33
N ILE A 141 5.82 14.28 1.07
CA ILE A 141 5.93 15.52 0.28
C ILE A 141 5.17 16.67 0.96
N LEU A 142 3.96 16.40 1.48
CA LEU A 142 3.18 17.42 2.20
C LEU A 142 3.90 17.88 3.46
N LYS A 143 4.49 16.95 4.24
CA LYS A 143 5.28 17.28 5.42
C LYS A 143 6.49 18.14 5.05
N ASP A 144 7.22 17.80 3.99
CA ASP A 144 8.40 18.56 3.51
C ASP A 144 8.06 20.01 3.12
N ASN A 145 6.79 20.27 2.76
CA ASN A 145 6.28 21.56 2.34
C ASN A 145 5.45 22.28 3.42
N ASP A 146 5.47 21.79 4.66
CA ASP A 146 4.66 22.32 5.79
C ASP A 146 3.14 22.38 5.50
N LEU A 147 2.65 21.45 4.66
CA LEU A 147 1.23 21.34 4.31
C LEU A 147 0.50 20.38 5.24
N HIS A 148 -0.70 20.77 5.67
CA HIS A 148 -1.54 19.95 6.52
C HIS A 148 -2.33 18.91 5.69
N PHE A 149 -2.62 17.77 6.31
CA PHE A 149 -3.53 16.76 5.77
C PHE A 149 -4.39 16.19 6.90
N LEU A 150 -5.48 15.53 6.51
CA LEU A 150 -6.39 14.85 7.43
C LEU A 150 -6.70 13.45 6.91
N VAL A 151 -6.80 12.48 7.82
CA VAL A 151 -7.31 11.13 7.52
C VAL A 151 -8.58 10.91 8.36
N PRO A 152 -9.77 10.92 7.75
CA PRO A 152 -11.01 10.72 8.48
C PRO A 152 -11.12 9.24 8.90
N PRO A 153 -12.07 8.91 9.79
CA PRO A 153 -12.33 7.53 10.21
C PRO A 153 -12.51 6.57 9.04
N TYR A 154 -13.26 6.96 8.01
CA TYR A 154 -13.59 6.13 6.84
C TYR A 154 -13.16 6.80 5.53
N ASN A 155 -14.07 7.34 4.73
CA ASN A 155 -13.77 7.82 3.38
C ASN A 155 -13.55 9.34 3.31
N ALA A 156 -12.67 9.76 2.40
CA ALA A 156 -12.35 11.18 2.18
C ALA A 156 -13.57 11.99 1.70
N SER A 157 -14.40 11.41 0.82
CA SER A 157 -15.58 12.09 0.26
C SER A 157 -16.56 12.57 1.35
N ALA A 158 -16.76 11.78 2.40
CA ALA A 158 -17.64 12.15 3.50
C ALA A 158 -17.10 13.35 4.29
N GLN A 159 -15.80 13.39 4.54
CA GLN A 159 -15.16 14.49 5.25
C GLN A 159 -15.16 15.78 4.44
N LEU A 160 -14.89 15.70 3.13
CA LEU A 160 -14.98 16.84 2.22
C LEU A 160 -16.41 17.41 2.19
N ALA A 161 -17.41 16.54 2.11
CA ALA A 161 -18.80 16.96 2.14
C ALA A 161 -19.17 17.63 3.47
N TYR A 162 -18.64 17.15 4.60
CA TYR A 162 -18.80 17.82 5.89
C TYR A 162 -18.27 19.25 5.85
N PHE A 163 -17.02 19.46 5.40
CA PHE A 163 -16.44 20.80 5.33
C PHE A 163 -17.23 21.76 4.45
N ASP A 164 -17.68 21.31 3.28
CA ASP A 164 -18.49 22.12 2.39
C ASP A 164 -19.90 22.40 2.96
N MET A 165 -20.53 21.41 3.60
CA MET A 165 -21.86 21.53 4.21
C MET A 165 -21.91 22.60 5.31
N ILE A 166 -20.86 22.69 6.13
CA ILE A 166 -20.81 23.63 7.27
C ILE A 166 -20.24 25.00 6.90
N ASP A 167 -19.79 25.20 5.66
CA ASP A 167 -19.05 26.38 5.26
C ASP A 167 -17.77 26.58 6.09
N SER A 168 -16.98 25.51 6.20
CA SER A 168 -15.77 25.52 7.03
C SER A 168 -14.78 26.58 6.55
N ASP A 169 -14.23 27.33 7.50
CA ASP A 169 -13.16 28.31 7.24
C ASP A 169 -11.85 27.63 6.75
N GLN A 170 -11.76 26.30 6.82
CA GLN A 170 -10.59 25.53 6.39
C GLN A 170 -10.49 25.35 4.87
N CYS A 171 -11.59 25.48 4.13
CA CYS A 171 -11.58 25.37 2.67
C CYS A 171 -12.72 26.13 2.00
N ALA A 172 -12.41 26.80 0.90
CA ALA A 172 -13.38 27.53 0.09
C ALA A 172 -14.03 26.66 -1.00
N ALA A 173 -13.38 25.55 -1.38
CA ALA A 173 -13.87 24.64 -2.41
C ALA A 173 -13.42 23.22 -2.15
N ILE A 174 -14.15 22.26 -2.74
CA ILE A 174 -13.84 20.83 -2.69
C ILE A 174 -13.47 20.29 -4.08
N MET A 175 -12.47 19.42 -4.12
CA MET A 175 -12.01 18.69 -5.30
C MET A 175 -12.05 17.20 -5.04
N GLY A 176 -12.65 16.42 -5.93
CA GLY A 176 -12.75 14.98 -5.75
C GLY A 176 -13.61 14.26 -6.77
N SER A 177 -13.84 12.97 -6.52
CA SER A 177 -14.59 12.07 -7.39
C SER A 177 -16.08 12.41 -7.51
N GLN A 178 -16.77 11.87 -8.53
CA GLN A 178 -18.22 12.08 -8.68
C GLN A 178 -19.03 11.50 -7.51
N GLU A 179 -18.42 10.62 -6.70
CA GLU A 179 -19.05 10.08 -5.49
C GLU A 179 -19.38 11.17 -4.46
N LEU A 180 -18.71 12.33 -4.50
CA LEU A 180 -19.07 13.49 -3.66
C LEU A 180 -20.49 13.99 -3.91
N LEU A 181 -21.04 13.79 -5.11
CA LEU A 181 -22.41 14.19 -5.44
C LEU A 181 -23.47 13.41 -4.63
N LEU A 182 -23.11 12.25 -4.07
CA LEU A 182 -23.97 11.45 -3.19
C LEU A 182 -24.19 12.11 -1.82
N TYR A 183 -23.25 12.95 -1.39
CA TYR A 183 -23.21 13.57 -0.08
C TYR A 183 -23.85 14.97 -0.09
N PRO A 184 -24.18 15.54 1.08
CA PRO A 184 -24.80 16.86 1.19
C PRO A 184 -23.80 18.01 0.95
N ILE A 185 -23.32 18.13 -0.28
CA ILE A 185 -22.52 19.28 -0.74
C ILE A 185 -23.42 20.45 -1.17
N LYS A 186 -22.91 21.68 -1.11
CA LYS A 186 -23.60 22.93 -1.46
C LYS A 186 -24.01 22.98 -2.93
N ASP A 187 -23.05 22.91 -3.84
CA ASP A 187 -23.33 22.84 -5.29
C ASP A 187 -22.12 22.41 -6.14
N THR A 188 -20.96 23.02 -5.92
CA THR A 188 -19.85 22.99 -6.88
C THR A 188 -18.77 21.99 -6.49
N LEU A 189 -18.28 21.22 -7.44
CA LEU A 189 -17.21 20.23 -7.27
C LEU A 189 -16.11 20.49 -8.31
N ILE A 190 -14.88 20.77 -7.86
CA ILE A 190 -13.72 20.90 -8.75
C ILE A 190 -13.30 19.50 -9.23
N ARG A 191 -12.98 19.42 -10.52
CA ARG A 191 -12.62 18.19 -11.23
C ARG A 191 -11.16 18.19 -11.64
N THR A 192 -10.73 19.22 -12.33
CA THR A 192 -9.36 19.34 -12.81
C THR A 192 -8.91 20.79 -12.72
N ILE A 193 -7.61 20.97 -12.51
CA ILE A 193 -6.92 22.24 -12.62
C ILE A 193 -5.88 22.07 -13.72
N ASP A 194 -5.91 22.96 -14.71
CA ASP A 194 -4.92 23.05 -15.76
C ASP A 194 -4.07 24.28 -15.49
N TRP A 195 -2.88 24.06 -14.94
CA TRP A 195 -1.93 25.11 -14.57
C TRP A 195 -1.39 25.84 -15.81
N GLU A 196 -1.22 25.15 -16.93
CA GLU A 196 -0.68 25.77 -18.16
C GLU A 196 -1.72 26.66 -18.85
N ALA A 197 -2.98 26.22 -18.87
CA ALA A 197 -4.09 26.99 -19.43
C ALA A 197 -4.67 28.03 -18.45
N GLU A 198 -4.22 28.03 -17.19
CA GLU A 198 -4.77 28.83 -16.09
C GLU A 198 -6.28 28.63 -15.89
N LYS A 199 -6.77 27.40 -16.10
CA LYS A 199 -8.21 27.05 -16.05
C LYS A 199 -8.53 26.03 -14.97
N VAL A 200 -9.74 26.16 -14.42
CA VAL A 200 -10.31 25.18 -13.50
C VAL A 200 -11.61 24.64 -14.09
N THR A 201 -11.80 23.33 -14.03
CA THR A 201 -13.02 22.67 -14.47
C THR A 201 -13.84 22.22 -13.27
N SER A 202 -15.13 22.54 -13.24
CA SER A 202 -16.04 22.25 -12.13
C SER A 202 -17.39 21.66 -12.59
N LEU A 203 -18.04 20.91 -11.71
CA LEU A 203 -19.42 20.42 -11.86
C LEU A 203 -20.35 21.16 -10.89
N SER A 204 -21.56 21.50 -11.34
CA SER A 204 -22.64 22.00 -10.47
C SER A 204 -23.73 20.95 -10.29
N LYS A 205 -23.99 20.54 -9.05
CA LYS A 205 -25.04 19.58 -8.68
C LYS A 205 -26.42 20.07 -9.13
N LYS A 206 -26.73 21.37 -8.95
CA LYS A 206 -27.98 22.00 -9.40
C LYS A 206 -28.12 22.00 -10.92
N ASN A 207 -27.03 22.17 -11.67
CA ASN A 207 -27.06 22.06 -13.13
C ASN A 207 -27.35 20.61 -13.54
N LEU A 208 -26.70 19.62 -12.90
CA LEU A 208 -26.96 18.20 -13.18
C LEU A 208 -28.42 17.81 -12.93
N LEU A 209 -29.01 18.25 -11.81
CA LEU A 209 -30.42 18.01 -11.49
C LEU A 209 -31.37 18.61 -12.53
N ARG A 210 -31.06 19.82 -13.02
CA ARG A 210 -31.82 20.49 -14.09
C ARG A 210 -31.68 19.78 -15.43
N SER A 211 -30.46 19.45 -15.84
CA SER A 211 -30.17 18.75 -17.10
C SER A 211 -30.81 17.36 -17.15
N LEU A 212 -30.76 16.62 -16.04
CA LEU A 212 -31.39 15.30 -15.94
C LEU A 212 -32.90 15.38 -15.70
N ASN A 213 -33.43 16.52 -15.23
CA ASN A 213 -34.82 16.70 -14.80
C ASN A 213 -35.25 15.64 -13.76
N ILE A 214 -34.54 15.59 -12.64
CA ILE A 214 -34.75 14.66 -11.52
C ILE A 214 -34.60 15.36 -10.17
N SER A 215 -35.09 14.73 -9.09
CA SER A 215 -34.84 15.16 -7.72
C SER A 215 -33.47 14.69 -7.22
N GLU A 216 -32.97 15.30 -6.15
CA GLU A 216 -31.71 14.89 -5.51
C GLU A 216 -31.74 13.44 -5.02
N GLY A 217 -32.84 12.99 -4.42
CA GLY A 217 -32.99 11.58 -4.03
C GLY A 217 -32.85 10.63 -5.22
N MET A 218 -33.43 10.97 -6.37
CA MET A 218 -33.34 10.16 -7.59
C MET A 218 -31.94 10.23 -8.23
N LEU A 219 -31.22 11.35 -8.08
CA LEU A 219 -29.82 11.46 -8.49
C LEU A 219 -28.94 10.50 -7.68
N ASN A 220 -29.11 10.49 -6.35
CA ASN A 220 -28.35 9.59 -5.48
C ASN A 220 -28.61 8.12 -5.83
N ASP A 221 -29.88 7.77 -6.08
CA ASP A 221 -30.25 6.41 -6.47
C ASP A 221 -29.65 6.05 -7.84
N ALA A 222 -29.68 6.96 -8.82
CA ALA A 222 -29.09 6.75 -10.13
C ALA A 222 -27.57 6.56 -10.07
N LEU A 223 -26.87 7.37 -9.27
CA LEU A 223 -25.42 7.24 -9.04
C LEU A 223 -25.08 5.88 -8.40
N LEU A 224 -25.84 5.46 -7.40
CA LEU A 224 -25.68 4.13 -6.78
C LEU A 224 -25.95 2.99 -7.77
N LEU A 225 -26.96 3.12 -8.62
CA LEU A 225 -27.27 2.14 -9.67
C LEU A 225 -26.12 2.03 -10.70
N SER A 226 -25.52 3.16 -11.09
CA SER A 226 -24.34 3.18 -11.96
C SER A 226 -23.10 2.55 -11.31
N GLY A 227 -23.10 2.42 -9.99
CA GLY A 227 -22.06 1.77 -9.20
C GLY A 227 -21.05 2.76 -8.63
N THR A 228 -20.61 2.48 -7.42
CA THR A 228 -19.64 3.26 -6.65
C THR A 228 -18.50 2.37 -6.21
N SER A 229 -17.58 2.95 -5.47
CA SER A 229 -16.47 2.29 -4.80
C SER A 229 -16.87 1.24 -3.77
N PHE A 230 -18.10 1.30 -3.26
CA PHE A 230 -18.64 0.41 -2.25
C PHE A 230 -19.93 -0.32 -2.66
N LEU A 231 -20.48 -0.02 -3.84
CA LEU A 231 -21.62 -0.74 -4.41
C LEU A 231 -21.34 -1.11 -5.87
N PRO A 232 -21.35 -2.40 -6.26
CA PRO A 232 -21.24 -2.77 -7.68
C PRO A 232 -22.42 -2.22 -8.49
N PRO A 233 -22.24 -1.89 -9.79
CA PRO A 233 -23.33 -1.41 -10.62
C PRO A 233 -24.49 -2.40 -10.71
N PHE A 234 -25.71 -1.88 -10.80
CA PHE A 234 -26.93 -2.65 -10.88
C PHE A 234 -26.86 -3.66 -12.03
N PRO A 235 -27.00 -4.98 -11.78
CA PRO A 235 -26.71 -6.02 -12.78
C PRO A 235 -27.42 -5.86 -14.14
N PRO A 236 -28.69 -5.40 -14.21
CA PRO A 236 -29.37 -5.11 -15.48
C PRO A 236 -28.68 -4.03 -16.34
N LEU A 237 -28.00 -3.04 -15.77
CA LEU A 237 -27.30 -2.00 -16.56
C LEU A 237 -26.08 -2.56 -17.30
N LYS A 238 -25.46 -3.63 -16.77
CA LYS A 238 -24.35 -4.35 -17.41
C LYS A 238 -24.81 -5.35 -18.46
N ASP A 239 -26.12 -5.62 -18.55
CA ASP A 239 -26.62 -6.63 -19.47
C ASP A 239 -26.74 -6.05 -20.88
N VAL A 240 -25.85 -6.46 -21.78
CA VAL A 240 -25.81 -5.95 -23.17
C VAL A 240 -27.12 -6.20 -23.92
N SER A 241 -27.89 -7.23 -23.55
CA SER A 241 -29.19 -7.50 -24.16
C SER A 241 -30.27 -6.48 -23.77
N LEU A 242 -30.17 -5.92 -22.57
CA LEU A 242 -31.12 -4.93 -22.05
C LEU A 242 -30.64 -3.49 -22.27
N ASN A 243 -29.33 -3.27 -22.17
CA ASN A 243 -28.68 -2.00 -22.44
C ASN A 243 -27.58 -2.16 -23.50
N PRO A 244 -27.93 -2.01 -24.79
CA PRO A 244 -26.98 -2.11 -25.89
C PRO A 244 -25.91 -1.02 -25.86
N ARG A 245 -26.16 0.11 -25.19
CA ARG A 245 -25.20 1.21 -25.06
C ARG A 245 -24.25 0.90 -23.90
N GLN A 246 -23.05 0.43 -24.25
CA GLN A 246 -21.96 0.17 -23.31
C GLN A 246 -20.73 1.04 -23.67
N PRO A 247 -19.99 1.58 -22.70
CA PRO A 247 -20.31 1.61 -21.27
C PRO A 247 -21.61 2.41 -21.01
N PHE A 248 -22.40 1.96 -20.04
CA PHE A 248 -23.62 2.67 -19.62
C PHE A 248 -23.28 3.99 -18.93
N SER A 249 -24.23 4.90 -18.91
CA SER A 249 -24.13 6.22 -18.27
C SER A 249 -25.23 6.43 -17.22
N ILE A 250 -25.13 7.51 -16.44
CA ILE A 250 -26.15 7.91 -15.48
C ILE A 250 -27.53 8.12 -16.13
N ASN A 251 -27.59 8.53 -17.41
CA ASN A 251 -28.86 8.63 -18.12
C ASN A 251 -29.56 7.29 -18.23
N ASP A 252 -28.82 6.21 -18.42
CA ASP A 252 -29.37 4.86 -18.54
C ASP A 252 -29.94 4.40 -17.19
N ALA A 253 -29.24 4.70 -16.09
CA ALA A 253 -29.75 4.48 -14.74
C ALA A 253 -31.01 5.31 -14.44
N VAL A 254 -31.03 6.59 -14.81
CA VAL A 254 -32.19 7.47 -14.66
C VAL A 254 -33.39 6.96 -15.47
N ASN A 255 -33.18 6.54 -16.71
CA ASN A 255 -34.24 6.00 -17.57
C ASN A 255 -34.81 4.70 -17.01
N LEU A 256 -33.95 3.83 -16.49
CA LEU A 256 -34.36 2.60 -15.80
C LEU A 256 -35.23 2.95 -14.58
N LEU A 257 -34.80 3.89 -13.74
CA LEU A 257 -35.60 4.33 -12.59
C LEU A 257 -36.95 4.92 -13.01
N ARG A 258 -37.01 5.72 -14.09
CA ARG A 258 -38.28 6.24 -14.63
C ARG A 258 -39.23 5.12 -15.04
N ALA A 259 -38.70 4.07 -15.66
CA ALA A 259 -39.49 2.90 -16.05
C ALA A 259 -39.96 2.06 -14.84
N SER A 260 -39.27 2.16 -13.71
CA SER A 260 -39.56 1.43 -12.46
C SER A 260 -40.14 2.33 -11.37
N GLU A 261 -41.13 3.16 -11.71
CA GLU A 261 -41.87 4.01 -10.76
C GLU A 261 -40.97 4.93 -9.90
N LYS A 262 -39.77 5.27 -10.39
CA LYS A 262 -38.74 6.05 -9.67
C LYS A 262 -38.31 5.42 -8.35
N SER A 263 -38.36 4.08 -8.26
CA SER A 263 -38.03 3.34 -7.04
C SER A 263 -37.06 2.19 -7.35
N VAL A 264 -35.96 2.14 -6.61
CA VAL A 264 -34.98 1.03 -6.70
C VAL A 264 -35.61 -0.31 -6.28
N GLN A 265 -36.52 -0.29 -5.32
CA GLN A 265 -37.25 -1.49 -4.90
C GLN A 265 -38.08 -2.06 -6.05
N SER A 266 -38.81 -1.20 -6.76
CA SER A 266 -39.62 -1.60 -7.93
C SER A 266 -38.73 -2.11 -9.05
N ALA A 267 -37.59 -1.45 -9.32
CA ALA A 267 -36.61 -1.90 -10.29
C ALA A 267 -36.07 -3.31 -9.96
N CYS A 268 -35.73 -3.56 -8.70
CA CYS A 268 -35.28 -4.89 -8.26
C CYS A 268 -36.37 -5.96 -8.44
N SER A 269 -37.64 -5.62 -8.21
CA SER A 269 -38.76 -6.52 -8.45
C SER A 269 -38.95 -6.82 -9.94
N SER A 270 -38.84 -5.81 -10.82
CA SER A 270 -38.97 -5.97 -12.27
C SER A 270 -37.86 -6.85 -12.88
N TYR A 271 -36.64 -6.79 -12.32
CA TYR A 271 -35.48 -7.55 -12.81
C TYR A 271 -35.07 -8.68 -11.85
N GLY A 272 -36.01 -9.22 -11.08
CA GLY A 272 -35.73 -10.19 -10.03
C GLY A 272 -35.00 -11.45 -10.50
N ASP A 273 -35.25 -11.92 -11.72
CA ASP A 273 -34.59 -13.11 -12.26
C ASP A 273 -33.09 -12.86 -12.56
N ILE A 274 -32.75 -11.66 -13.05
CA ILE A 274 -31.35 -11.27 -13.30
C ILE A 274 -30.61 -11.13 -11.97
N LEU A 275 -31.24 -10.52 -10.97
CA LEU A 275 -30.65 -10.38 -9.64
C LEU A 275 -30.39 -11.74 -9.00
N LYS A 276 -31.37 -12.65 -9.02
CA LYS A 276 -31.18 -14.03 -8.52
C LYS A 276 -30.01 -14.76 -9.18
N SER A 277 -29.71 -14.47 -10.45
CA SER A 277 -28.61 -15.10 -11.16
C SER A 277 -27.26 -14.41 -10.95
N LYS A 278 -27.21 -13.08 -10.83
CA LYS A 278 -25.96 -12.30 -10.85
C LYS A 278 -25.53 -11.79 -9.47
N ASP A 279 -26.47 -11.24 -8.70
CA ASP A 279 -26.21 -10.76 -7.33
C ASP A 279 -27.53 -10.72 -6.52
N PRO A 280 -27.90 -11.83 -5.86
CA PRO A 280 -29.18 -11.94 -5.14
C PRO A 280 -29.35 -10.93 -4.00
N ASN A 281 -28.23 -10.47 -3.43
CA ASN A 281 -28.21 -9.59 -2.26
C ASN A 281 -27.97 -8.12 -2.64
N TRP A 282 -28.00 -7.79 -3.93
CA TRP A 282 -27.68 -6.43 -4.41
C TRP A 282 -28.57 -5.35 -3.76
N LEU A 283 -29.87 -5.60 -3.62
CA LEU A 283 -30.81 -4.67 -3.01
C LEU A 283 -30.45 -4.36 -1.55
N GLU A 284 -29.93 -5.34 -0.82
CA GLU A 284 -29.50 -5.16 0.56
C GLU A 284 -28.22 -4.33 0.64
N LYS A 285 -27.24 -4.62 -0.24
CA LYS A 285 -26.04 -3.81 -0.40
C LYS A 285 -26.37 -2.36 -0.75
N TYR A 286 -27.37 -2.14 -1.61
CA TYR A 286 -27.86 -0.80 -1.96
C TYR A 286 -28.43 -0.06 -0.75
N ARG A 287 -29.21 -0.73 0.10
CA ARG A 287 -29.75 -0.13 1.33
C ARG A 287 -28.64 0.23 2.31
N GLN A 288 -27.67 -0.68 2.51
CA GLN A 288 -26.50 -0.41 3.34
C GLN A 288 -25.70 0.78 2.79
N ALA A 289 -25.46 0.83 1.48
CA ALA A 289 -24.78 1.95 0.82
C ALA A 289 -25.51 3.29 1.04
N ARG A 290 -26.85 3.31 0.92
CA ARG A 290 -27.67 4.50 1.26
C ARG A 290 -27.50 4.91 2.72
N MET A 291 -27.47 3.97 3.65
CA MET A 291 -27.31 4.26 5.07
C MET A 291 -25.90 4.77 5.40
N VAL A 292 -24.85 4.23 4.78
CA VAL A 292 -23.47 4.74 4.88
C VAL A 292 -23.38 6.18 4.42
N ILE A 293 -24.03 6.52 3.30
CA ILE A 293 -24.01 7.89 2.75
C ILE A 293 -24.80 8.85 3.63
N ASN A 294 -25.92 8.43 4.22
CA ASN A 294 -26.72 9.31 5.07
C ASN A 294 -26.08 9.49 6.46
N HIS A 295 -25.53 8.42 7.03
CA HIS A 295 -24.95 8.39 8.37
C HIS A 295 -23.42 8.32 8.33
N PHE A 296 -22.82 9.06 7.41
CA PHE A 296 -21.37 9.06 7.25
C PHE A 296 -20.67 9.58 8.51
N ILE A 297 -19.46 9.09 8.74
CA ILE A 297 -18.67 9.40 9.93
C ILE A 297 -17.57 10.38 9.55
N PHE A 298 -17.44 11.47 10.30
CA PHE A 298 -16.52 12.57 10.02
C PHE A 298 -15.83 13.06 11.30
N ILE A 299 -14.76 13.82 11.14
CA ILE A 299 -14.08 14.56 12.21
C ILE A 299 -14.61 16.00 12.16
N SER A 300 -15.21 16.47 13.26
CA SER A 300 -15.68 17.86 13.36
C SER A 300 -14.52 18.83 13.51
N GLU A 301 -14.77 20.14 13.34
CA GLU A 301 -13.72 21.17 13.53
C GLU A 301 -13.13 21.18 14.95
N GLU A 302 -13.88 20.70 15.94
CA GLU A 302 -13.39 20.52 17.31
C GLU A 302 -12.51 19.26 17.49
N GLY A 303 -12.35 18.44 16.45
CA GLY A 303 -11.60 17.19 16.47
C GLY A 303 -12.38 15.97 16.96
N GLU A 304 -13.70 16.08 17.15
CA GLU A 304 -14.55 14.99 17.61
C GLU A 304 -15.00 14.10 16.44
N VAL A 305 -14.97 12.78 16.64
CA VAL A 305 -15.54 11.84 15.66
C VAL A 305 -17.05 11.79 15.83
N LYS A 306 -17.80 12.20 14.81
CA LYS A 306 -19.27 12.29 14.82
C LYS A 306 -19.88 11.54 13.65
N VAL A 307 -21.15 11.16 13.82
CA VAL A 307 -21.96 10.52 12.79
C VAL A 307 -22.98 11.54 12.29
N ASN A 308 -23.08 11.71 10.97
CA ASN A 308 -24.10 12.56 10.38
C ASN A 308 -25.50 11.99 10.64
N ASP A 309 -26.47 12.87 10.85
CA ASP A 309 -27.87 12.48 11.09
C ASP A 309 -28.02 11.40 12.18
N TYR A 310 -27.32 11.57 13.30
CA TYR A 310 -27.26 10.59 14.39
C TYR A 310 -28.64 10.27 14.99
N ASP A 311 -29.55 11.24 15.03
CA ASP A 311 -30.88 11.07 15.63
C ASP A 311 -31.77 10.05 14.89
N HIS A 312 -31.53 9.83 13.60
CA HIS A 312 -32.24 8.85 12.78
C HIS A 312 -31.49 7.53 12.61
N LEU A 313 -30.38 7.34 13.32
CA LEU A 313 -29.56 6.15 13.23
C LEU A 313 -30.32 4.92 13.73
N THR A 314 -30.28 3.84 12.94
CA THR A 314 -30.97 2.59 13.28
C THR A 314 -30.17 1.77 14.31
N ARG A 315 -30.85 0.83 14.99
CA ARG A 315 -30.22 0.00 16.04
C ARG A 315 -29.20 -1.01 15.51
N ASP A 316 -29.31 -1.37 14.23
CA ASP A 316 -28.44 -2.26 13.47
C ASP A 316 -27.31 -1.51 12.73
N ASN A 317 -27.00 -0.28 13.15
CA ASN A 317 -25.98 0.56 12.51
C ASN A 317 -24.62 -0.10 12.27
N HIS A 318 -24.21 -1.03 13.13
CA HIS A 318 -22.99 -1.80 13.00
C HIS A 318 -22.93 -2.67 11.73
N GLU A 319 -24.09 -2.99 11.12
CA GLU A 319 -24.14 -3.76 9.87
C GLU A 319 -23.70 -2.95 8.66
N TYR A 320 -23.82 -1.61 8.70
CA TYR A 320 -23.43 -0.74 7.58
C TYR A 320 -22.30 0.25 7.93
N LEU A 321 -22.19 0.73 9.17
CA LEU A 321 -21.07 1.58 9.63
C LEU A 321 -19.89 0.77 10.17
N GLY A 322 -20.06 -0.54 10.41
CA GLY A 322 -19.07 -1.37 11.08
C GLY A 322 -19.01 -1.14 12.60
N LEU A 323 -18.15 -1.90 13.26
CA LEU A 323 -17.96 -1.82 14.71
C LEU A 323 -17.21 -0.54 15.10
N GLN A 324 -17.74 0.19 16.07
CA GLN A 324 -17.16 1.46 16.49
C GLN A 324 -15.87 1.27 17.30
N LEU A 325 -14.79 1.89 16.82
CA LEU A 325 -13.50 1.94 17.50
C LEU A 325 -13.40 3.19 18.41
N PRO A 326 -12.55 3.18 19.44
CA PRO A 326 -12.32 4.36 20.27
C PRO A 326 -11.78 5.55 19.46
N GLY A 327 -12.22 6.77 19.81
CA GLY A 327 -11.75 8.01 19.20
C GLY A 327 -10.22 8.20 19.23
N GLU A 328 -9.54 7.64 20.24
CA GLU A 328 -8.07 7.65 20.34
C GLU A 328 -7.39 6.96 19.14
N LEU A 329 -7.95 5.86 18.62
CA LEU A 329 -7.41 5.19 17.43
C LEU A 329 -7.63 6.01 16.16
N PHE A 330 -8.79 6.67 16.04
CA PHE A 330 -9.07 7.58 14.94
C PHE A 330 -8.17 8.82 14.97
N HIS A 331 -7.79 9.31 16.15
CA HIS A 331 -6.78 10.36 16.27
C HIS A 331 -5.40 9.92 15.76
N TYR A 332 -4.96 8.70 16.09
CA TYR A 332 -3.69 8.16 15.57
C TYR A 332 -3.73 7.88 14.06
N LEU A 333 -4.89 7.50 13.51
CA LEU A 333 -5.10 7.40 12.07
C LEU A 333 -5.02 8.78 11.41
N ASN A 334 -5.75 9.76 11.94
CA ASN A 334 -5.83 11.13 11.43
C ASN A 334 -4.45 11.80 11.35
N THR A 335 -3.68 11.71 12.43
CA THR A 335 -2.33 12.29 12.53
C THR A 335 -1.25 11.52 11.76
N GLY A 336 -1.62 10.39 11.12
CA GLY A 336 -0.71 9.58 10.34
C GLY A 336 0.25 8.71 11.15
N LEU A 337 -0.01 8.49 12.45
CA LEU A 337 0.80 7.60 13.29
C LEU A 337 0.68 6.13 12.86
N ILE A 338 -0.53 5.71 12.46
CA ILE A 338 -0.85 4.34 12.02
C ILE A 338 -1.68 4.33 10.74
N GLY A 339 -1.63 3.22 9.99
CA GLY A 339 -2.50 2.95 8.86
C GLY A 339 -3.87 2.38 9.26
N SER A 340 -4.78 2.30 8.28
CA SER A 340 -6.15 1.83 8.50
C SER A 340 -6.33 0.31 8.46
N ARG A 341 -5.40 -0.47 7.88
CA ARG A 341 -5.60 -1.91 7.61
C ARG A 341 -5.98 -2.74 8.83
N VAL A 342 -5.24 -2.62 9.94
CA VAL A 342 -5.55 -3.41 11.14
C VAL A 342 -6.84 -2.94 11.80
N LEU A 343 -7.16 -1.66 11.69
CA LEU A 343 -8.43 -1.10 12.16
C LEU A 343 -9.60 -1.66 11.34
N ASP A 344 -9.48 -1.69 10.01
CA ASP A 344 -10.45 -2.28 9.08
C ASP A 344 -10.78 -3.72 9.45
N TYR A 345 -9.76 -4.51 9.83
CA TYR A 345 -9.94 -5.92 10.21
C TYR A 345 -10.86 -6.08 11.42
N ILE A 346 -10.74 -5.18 12.40
CA ILE A 346 -11.53 -5.19 13.63
C ILE A 346 -12.93 -4.63 13.33
N THR A 347 -13.02 -3.48 12.67
CA THR A 347 -14.28 -2.79 12.35
C THR A 347 -15.24 -3.65 11.53
N HIS A 348 -14.74 -4.32 10.49
CA HIS A 348 -15.58 -5.15 9.60
C HIS A 348 -15.55 -6.64 9.95
N SER A 349 -14.80 -7.02 10.98
CA SER A 349 -14.68 -8.42 11.41
C SER A 349 -14.22 -9.38 10.31
N ARG A 350 -13.38 -8.87 9.40
CA ARG A 350 -12.85 -9.65 8.28
C ARG A 350 -11.53 -9.08 7.77
N ILE A 351 -10.70 -9.96 7.25
CA ILE A 351 -9.50 -9.60 6.48
C ILE A 351 -9.79 -9.97 5.03
N VAL A 352 -9.88 -9.00 4.14
CA VAL A 352 -10.10 -9.26 2.72
C VAL A 352 -8.78 -9.18 1.95
N VAL A 353 -8.27 -10.33 1.54
CA VAL A 353 -7.10 -10.41 0.65
C VAL A 353 -7.55 -10.19 -0.78
N THR A 354 -6.96 -9.18 -1.40
CA THR A 354 -7.33 -8.68 -2.71
C THR A 354 -6.41 -9.18 -3.83
N PRO A 355 -6.85 -9.11 -5.10
CA PRO A 355 -6.01 -9.49 -6.24
C PRO A 355 -4.69 -8.73 -6.30
N THR A 356 -3.62 -9.43 -6.69
CA THR A 356 -2.26 -8.90 -6.86
C THR A 356 -2.04 -8.37 -8.27
N LEU A 357 -1.01 -7.53 -8.45
CA LEU A 357 -0.65 -6.89 -9.73
C LEU A 357 -0.31 -7.88 -10.85
N ASP A 358 0.40 -8.96 -10.50
CA ASP A 358 0.76 -10.02 -11.45
C ASP A 358 -0.44 -10.90 -11.86
N GLY A 359 -1.50 -10.89 -11.04
CA GLY A 359 -2.74 -11.62 -11.23
C GLY A 359 -2.66 -13.15 -11.08
N VAL A 360 -1.57 -13.69 -10.52
CA VAL A 360 -1.33 -15.12 -10.39
C VAL A 360 -1.55 -15.58 -8.95
N ALA A 361 -2.54 -16.45 -8.75
CA ALA A 361 -2.75 -17.15 -7.48
C ALA A 361 -1.92 -18.45 -7.43
N SER A 362 -0.58 -18.32 -7.42
CA SER A 362 0.35 -19.46 -7.36
C SER A 362 0.18 -20.26 -6.07
N GLU A 363 0.62 -21.53 -6.06
CA GLU A 363 0.56 -22.36 -4.85
C GLU A 363 1.34 -21.73 -3.68
N GLN A 364 2.49 -21.11 -3.97
CA GLN A 364 3.26 -20.36 -2.96
C GLN A 364 2.45 -19.19 -2.41
N TYR A 365 1.80 -18.40 -3.27
CA TYR A 365 0.99 -17.26 -2.83
C TYR A 365 -0.21 -17.72 -1.99
N ARG A 366 -0.89 -18.80 -2.41
CA ARG A 366 -2.00 -19.40 -1.65
C ARG A 366 -1.52 -19.82 -0.26
N LYS A 367 -0.41 -20.58 -0.18
CA LYS A 367 0.18 -21.03 1.09
C LYS A 367 0.61 -19.86 1.98
N LEU A 368 1.20 -18.82 1.39
CA LEU A 368 1.64 -17.62 2.11
C LEU A 368 0.47 -16.92 2.80
N MET A 369 -0.60 -16.64 2.04
CA MET A 369 -1.75 -15.88 2.53
C MET A 369 -2.65 -16.67 3.49
N THR A 370 -2.82 -17.97 3.27
CA THR A 370 -3.79 -18.80 4.02
C THR A 370 -3.19 -19.47 5.25
N ASN A 371 -1.86 -19.55 5.35
CA ASN A 371 -1.19 -20.24 6.45
C ASN A 371 -0.05 -19.40 7.03
N GLN A 372 0.96 -19.05 6.25
CA GLN A 372 2.21 -18.52 6.79
C GLN A 372 2.08 -17.11 7.40
N LEU A 373 1.29 -16.22 6.79
CA LEU A 373 1.08 -14.86 7.30
C LEU A 373 -0.03 -14.74 8.34
N VAL A 374 -0.85 -15.78 8.51
CA VAL A 374 -1.97 -15.76 9.46
C VAL A 374 -1.51 -15.48 10.89
N PRO A 375 -0.45 -16.15 11.43
CA PRO A 375 0.04 -15.86 12.77
C PRO A 375 0.48 -14.40 12.99
N LEU A 376 1.02 -13.72 11.98
CA LEU A 376 1.42 -12.31 12.09
C LEU A 376 0.19 -11.41 12.20
N LYS A 377 -0.85 -11.70 11.40
CA LYS A 377 -2.13 -11.00 11.48
C LYS A 377 -2.82 -11.23 12.82
N GLU A 378 -2.80 -12.46 13.34
CA GLU A 378 -3.31 -12.80 14.67
C GLU A 378 -2.59 -12.02 15.76
N GLN A 379 -1.25 -11.92 15.72
CA GLN A 379 -0.47 -11.14 16.68
C GLN A 379 -0.81 -9.65 16.62
N SER A 380 -0.86 -9.06 15.43
CA SER A 380 -1.16 -7.64 15.22
C SER A 380 -2.53 -7.27 15.79
N ILE A 381 -3.54 -8.10 15.52
CA ILE A 381 -4.90 -7.93 16.04
C ILE A 381 -4.93 -8.13 17.57
N ALA A 382 -4.30 -9.20 18.09
CA ALA A 382 -4.33 -9.52 19.52
C ALA A 382 -3.69 -8.42 20.39
N ILE A 383 -2.64 -7.77 19.90
CA ILE A 383 -1.97 -6.64 20.58
C ILE A 383 -2.93 -5.46 20.74
N LEU A 384 -3.64 -5.07 19.66
CA LEU A 384 -4.56 -3.94 19.73
C LEU A 384 -5.80 -4.27 20.58
N LEU A 385 -6.39 -5.46 20.39
CA LEU A 385 -7.64 -5.86 21.06
C LEU A 385 -7.56 -5.78 22.59
N GLN A 386 -6.40 -5.99 23.21
CA GLN A 386 -6.24 -6.02 24.67
C GLN A 386 -6.81 -4.79 25.37
N ARG A 387 -6.70 -3.59 24.77
CA ARG A 387 -7.16 -2.33 25.35
C ARG A 387 -8.51 -1.88 24.81
N LEU A 388 -9.13 -2.66 23.94
CA LEU A 388 -10.44 -2.37 23.37
C LEU A 388 -11.58 -2.98 24.20
N HIS A 389 -12.80 -2.52 23.95
CA HIS A 389 -13.98 -3.01 24.64
C HIS A 389 -14.17 -4.53 24.48
N ARG A 390 -14.67 -5.21 25.53
CA ARG A 390 -14.83 -6.67 25.55
C ARG A 390 -15.67 -7.23 24.40
N GLY A 391 -16.62 -6.44 23.89
CA GLY A 391 -17.40 -6.80 22.71
C GLY A 391 -16.52 -7.00 21.46
N LEU A 392 -15.55 -6.12 21.23
CA LEU A 392 -14.59 -6.22 20.13
C LEU A 392 -13.62 -7.39 20.34
N GLN A 393 -13.20 -7.62 21.59
CA GLN A 393 -12.28 -8.70 21.93
C GLN A 393 -12.83 -10.10 21.64
N HIS A 394 -14.15 -10.30 21.70
CA HIS A 394 -14.77 -11.62 21.45
C HIS A 394 -15.42 -11.74 20.07
N HIS A 395 -15.44 -10.67 19.28
CA HIS A 395 -16.03 -10.71 17.95
C HIS A 395 -15.14 -11.52 16.98
N PRO A 396 -15.68 -12.51 16.26
CA PRO A 396 -14.89 -13.34 15.37
C PRO A 396 -14.46 -12.54 14.13
N ILE A 397 -13.19 -12.69 13.74
CA ILE A 397 -12.62 -12.08 12.52
C ILE A 397 -12.31 -13.20 11.52
N PHE A 398 -12.74 -13.05 10.26
CA PHE A 398 -12.56 -14.06 9.22
C PHE A 398 -11.68 -13.58 8.07
N VAL A 399 -10.73 -14.42 7.63
CA VAL A 399 -9.94 -14.19 6.43
C VAL A 399 -10.71 -14.67 5.21
N LYS A 400 -10.85 -13.79 4.21
CA LYS A 400 -11.37 -14.09 2.88
C LYS A 400 -10.30 -13.82 1.83
N VAL A 401 -10.25 -14.65 0.80
CA VAL A 401 -9.24 -14.54 -0.27
C VAL A 401 -9.91 -14.43 -1.63
N TRP A 402 -9.34 -13.62 -2.52
CA TRP A 402 -9.90 -13.38 -3.84
C TRP A 402 -9.88 -14.61 -4.77
N PHE A 403 -9.01 -15.58 -4.52
CA PHE A 403 -8.79 -16.73 -5.42
C PHE A 403 -9.58 -17.98 -5.05
N ASP A 404 -10.34 -17.93 -3.95
CA ASP A 404 -11.20 -19.02 -3.47
C ASP A 404 -12.34 -18.42 -2.64
N ASP A 405 -13.51 -18.30 -3.24
CA ASP A 405 -14.69 -17.70 -2.60
C ASP A 405 -15.26 -18.59 -1.47
N SER A 406 -14.86 -19.88 -1.40
CA SER A 406 -15.27 -20.82 -0.35
C SER A 406 -14.35 -20.80 0.88
N PHE A 407 -13.16 -20.21 0.74
CA PHE A 407 -12.19 -20.14 1.82
C PHE A 407 -12.66 -19.17 2.92
N SER A 408 -12.66 -19.66 4.15
CA SER A 408 -12.90 -18.86 5.35
C SER A 408 -12.08 -19.40 6.50
N TYR A 409 -11.18 -18.56 7.02
CA TYR A 409 -10.36 -18.90 8.19
C TYR A 409 -10.69 -17.96 9.34
N LYS A 410 -10.97 -18.50 10.53
CA LYS A 410 -11.24 -17.70 11.73
C LYS A 410 -9.92 -17.39 12.44
N ILE A 411 -9.60 -16.11 12.56
CA ILE A 411 -8.45 -15.59 13.32
C ILE A 411 -8.56 -15.97 14.79
N SER A 412 -7.46 -16.50 15.34
CA SER A 412 -7.30 -16.71 16.78
C SER A 412 -6.81 -15.43 17.44
N ASN A 413 -7.61 -14.88 18.35
CA ASN A 413 -7.26 -13.71 19.15
C ASN A 413 -6.78 -14.06 20.57
N SER A 414 -6.80 -15.34 20.93
CA SER A 414 -6.45 -15.86 22.26
C SER A 414 -5.14 -16.63 22.22
N LEU A 415 -4.11 -16.01 21.64
CA LEU A 415 -2.77 -16.59 21.52
C LEU A 415 -2.15 -16.86 22.89
N GLN A 416 -1.41 -17.98 23.00
CA GLN A 416 -0.70 -18.37 24.22
C GLN A 416 0.79 -18.61 23.92
N PRO A 417 1.71 -17.86 24.56
CA PRO A 417 1.46 -16.72 25.43
C PRO A 417 0.87 -15.52 24.65
N PRO A 418 0.10 -14.63 25.29
CA PRO A 418 -0.37 -13.41 24.67
C PRO A 418 0.80 -12.52 24.19
N PRO A 419 0.77 -11.98 22.96
CA PRO A 419 1.90 -11.22 22.41
C PRO A 419 2.29 -10.00 23.25
N HIS A 420 1.32 -9.33 23.87
CA HIS A 420 1.57 -8.16 24.72
C HIS A 420 2.53 -8.45 25.88
N GLN A 421 2.53 -9.69 26.42
CA GLN A 421 3.43 -10.06 27.51
C GLN A 421 4.90 -9.96 27.10
N ARG A 422 5.22 -10.23 25.84
CA ARG A 422 6.56 -10.06 25.26
C ARG A 422 6.88 -8.63 24.88
N VAL A 423 5.86 -7.85 24.54
CA VAL A 423 6.02 -6.42 24.18
C VAL A 423 6.31 -5.60 25.43
N GLU A 424 5.65 -5.92 26.54
CA GLU A 424 5.77 -5.26 27.85
C GLU A 424 7.06 -5.63 28.61
N THR A 425 7.95 -6.48 28.09
CA THR A 425 9.27 -6.71 28.71
C THR A 425 10.27 -5.62 28.38
N TRP A 426 10.06 -4.89 27.28
CA TRP A 426 10.98 -3.88 26.74
C TRP A 426 10.75 -2.49 27.32
N ASP A 427 11.74 -1.96 28.03
CA ASP A 427 11.78 -0.61 28.60
C ASP A 427 13.19 0.00 28.52
N VAL A 428 13.59 0.42 27.33
CA VAL A 428 14.90 1.01 27.09
C VAL A 428 14.82 2.53 27.25
N LYS A 429 15.68 3.11 28.08
CA LYS A 429 15.79 4.59 28.23
C LYS A 429 16.84 5.14 27.28
N GLU A 430 16.65 6.38 26.83
CA GLU A 430 17.57 7.04 25.88
C GLU A 430 19.00 7.14 26.38
N ASP A 431 19.19 7.38 27.68
CA ASP A 431 20.52 7.42 28.31
C ASP A 431 21.31 6.13 28.05
N PHE A 432 20.61 5.01 27.87
CA PHE A 432 21.23 3.72 27.62
C PHE A 432 21.71 3.56 26.18
N PHE A 433 21.18 4.32 25.22
CA PHE A 433 21.63 4.26 23.83
C PHE A 433 23.10 4.66 23.70
N GLN A 434 23.56 5.61 24.51
CA GLN A 434 24.95 6.09 24.50
C GLN A 434 25.96 5.00 24.89
N THR A 435 25.52 3.96 25.60
CA THR A 435 26.42 2.89 26.07
C THR A 435 27.01 2.03 24.94
N VAL A 436 26.38 2.04 23.76
CA VAL A 436 26.79 1.26 22.57
C VAL A 436 26.84 2.10 21.29
N ALA A 437 26.52 3.39 21.37
CA ALA A 437 26.42 4.26 20.21
C ALA A 437 27.74 4.40 19.44
N GLU A 438 28.87 4.49 20.15
CA GLU A 438 30.20 4.59 19.54
C GLU A 438 30.56 3.29 18.79
N ASP A 439 30.33 2.13 19.42
CA ASP A 439 30.68 0.83 18.84
C ASP A 439 29.80 0.45 17.64
N VAL A 440 28.52 0.81 17.67
CA VAL A 440 27.59 0.47 16.59
C VAL A 440 27.67 1.47 15.44
N SER A 441 27.90 2.76 15.73
CA SER A 441 28.03 3.84 14.73
C SER A 441 26.79 4.09 13.84
N ASP A 442 25.63 3.53 14.18
CA ASP A 442 24.33 3.88 13.57
C ASP A 442 23.42 4.58 14.59
N PRO A 443 22.48 5.42 14.14
CA PRO A 443 21.53 6.04 15.05
C PRO A 443 20.50 5.04 15.58
N PRO A 444 20.08 5.14 16.85
CA PRO A 444 18.89 4.46 17.36
C PRO A 444 17.66 4.80 16.52
N GLY A 445 16.77 3.82 16.35
CA GLY A 445 15.66 3.80 15.40
C GLY A 445 16.02 3.20 14.04
N SER A 446 17.25 2.67 13.86
CA SER A 446 17.67 1.97 12.65
C SER A 446 17.89 0.48 12.92
N ILE A 447 17.43 -0.37 11.98
CA ILE A 447 17.55 -1.84 12.11
C ILE A 447 18.98 -2.29 12.47
N ALA A 448 20.01 -1.59 11.95
CA ALA A 448 21.39 -1.87 12.31
C ALA A 448 21.70 -1.57 13.78
N PHE A 449 21.25 -0.43 14.31
CA PHE A 449 21.40 -0.13 15.74
C PHE A 449 20.68 -1.17 16.60
N GLU A 450 19.39 -1.43 16.34
CA GLU A 450 18.60 -2.30 17.21
C GLU A 450 19.08 -3.76 17.21
N VAL A 451 19.57 -4.27 16.08
CA VAL A 451 20.12 -5.64 16.03
C VAL A 451 21.50 -5.70 16.68
N LEU A 452 22.40 -4.76 16.38
CA LEU A 452 23.79 -4.83 16.83
C LEU A 452 23.95 -4.44 18.29
N ALA A 453 23.11 -3.56 18.83
CA ALA A 453 23.12 -3.20 20.26
C ALA A 453 22.91 -4.43 21.16
N LEU A 454 22.17 -5.44 20.69
CA LEU A 454 21.92 -6.68 21.44
C LEU A 454 23.10 -7.66 21.45
N LEU A 455 24.21 -7.34 20.78
CA LEU A 455 25.48 -8.09 20.89
C LEU A 455 26.25 -7.74 22.18
N PHE A 456 25.83 -6.68 22.88
CA PHE A 456 26.53 -6.16 24.05
C PHE A 456 25.76 -6.53 25.34
N ASP A 457 26.33 -7.40 26.16
CA ASP A 457 25.66 -7.93 27.37
C ASP A 457 25.26 -6.83 28.37
N ASN A 458 26.08 -5.80 28.50
CA ASN A 458 25.77 -4.62 29.32
C ASN A 458 24.54 -3.88 28.79
N PHE A 459 24.36 -3.81 27.47
CA PHE A 459 23.18 -3.23 26.84
C PHE A 459 21.94 -4.09 27.12
N VAL A 460 22.03 -5.40 26.92
CA VAL A 460 20.93 -6.35 27.16
C VAL A 460 20.38 -6.22 28.58
N ALA A 461 21.25 -6.12 29.60
CA ALA A 461 20.83 -5.99 30.99
C ALA A 461 19.97 -4.75 31.29
N GLY A 462 20.12 -3.67 30.51
CA GLY A 462 19.34 -2.43 30.67
C GLY A 462 18.07 -2.36 29.84
N THR A 463 17.76 -3.38 29.03
CA THR A 463 16.57 -3.37 28.17
C THR A 463 15.28 -3.78 28.88
N PHE A 464 15.37 -4.46 30.03
CA PHE A 464 14.23 -4.96 30.77
C PHE A 464 13.55 -3.86 31.61
N ALA A 465 12.22 -3.94 31.68
CA ALA A 465 11.42 -3.14 32.59
C ALA A 465 11.84 -3.33 34.06
N LYS A 466 12.40 -2.26 34.66
CA LYS A 466 12.77 -2.23 36.08
C LYS A 466 11.55 -1.98 36.98
N GLU A 467 10.56 -1.28 36.45
CA GLU A 467 9.31 -0.94 37.14
C GLU A 467 8.14 -1.75 36.59
N LYS A 468 7.08 -1.90 37.40
CA LYS A 468 5.85 -2.57 36.96
C LYS A 468 5.11 -1.85 35.84
N ARG A 469 5.32 -0.54 35.71
CA ARG A 469 4.66 0.30 34.70
C ARG A 469 5.73 0.93 33.82
N ILE A 470 5.65 0.69 32.52
CA ILE A 470 6.51 1.33 31.54
C ILE A 470 6.03 2.76 31.30
N VAL A 471 6.92 3.73 31.44
CA VAL A 471 6.68 5.16 31.19
C VAL A 471 7.95 5.83 30.66
N GLY A 472 7.82 6.98 30.00
CA GLY A 472 8.97 7.77 29.55
C GLY A 472 9.57 7.32 28.22
N ILE A 473 8.77 6.69 27.36
CA ILE A 473 9.12 6.39 25.97
C ILE A 473 8.56 7.51 25.09
N ASP A 474 9.17 8.69 25.13
CA ASP A 474 8.50 9.92 24.65
C ASP A 474 9.08 10.47 23.35
N SER A 475 10.39 10.44 23.14
CA SER A 475 10.97 10.95 21.88
C SER A 475 10.64 10.05 20.69
N VAL A 476 10.64 10.64 19.49
CA VAL A 476 10.50 9.91 18.22
C VAL A 476 11.50 8.75 18.16
N GLN A 477 12.76 9.04 18.48
CA GLN A 477 13.84 8.06 18.41
C GLN A 477 13.61 6.87 19.35
N ASN A 478 13.21 7.13 20.60
CA ASN A 478 12.96 6.08 21.57
C ASN A 478 11.74 5.22 21.17
N ILE A 479 10.67 5.85 20.71
CA ILE A 479 9.47 5.14 20.24
C ILE A 479 9.80 4.23 19.06
N THR A 480 10.54 4.73 18.06
CA THR A 480 10.94 3.94 16.90
C THR A 480 11.84 2.77 17.31
N ALA A 481 12.87 2.99 18.13
CA ALA A 481 13.79 1.95 18.58
C ALA A 481 13.06 0.84 19.35
N ILE A 482 12.19 1.21 20.30
CA ILE A 482 11.40 0.25 21.08
C ILE A 482 10.41 -0.52 20.20
N ALA A 483 9.79 0.12 19.21
CA ALA A 483 8.92 -0.57 18.27
C ALA A 483 9.67 -1.65 17.48
N ILE A 484 10.90 -1.35 17.04
CA ILE A 484 11.76 -2.29 16.31
C ILE A 484 12.19 -3.46 17.21
N TRP A 485 12.66 -3.24 18.43
CA TRP A 485 13.01 -4.34 19.34
C TRP A 485 11.83 -5.25 19.68
N ARG A 486 10.66 -4.67 19.94
CA ARG A 486 9.43 -5.43 20.19
C ARG A 486 9.03 -6.25 18.97
N PHE A 487 9.18 -5.70 17.77
CA PHE A 487 8.98 -6.43 16.53
C PHE A 487 9.96 -7.61 16.40
N LEU A 488 11.26 -7.37 16.62
CA LEU A 488 12.29 -8.40 16.55
C LEU A 488 12.03 -9.54 17.57
N HIS A 489 11.55 -9.22 18.77
CA HIS A 489 11.16 -10.20 19.78
C HIS A 489 9.94 -11.02 19.34
N LEU A 490 8.87 -10.38 18.89
CA LEU A 490 7.66 -11.07 18.43
C LEU A 490 7.90 -11.95 17.20
N ARG A 491 8.78 -11.50 16.31
CA ARG A 491 9.22 -12.28 15.15
C ARG A 491 10.24 -13.35 15.52
N GLY A 492 10.79 -13.38 16.74
CA GLY A 492 11.73 -14.42 17.17
C GLY A 492 13.16 -14.26 16.63
N TYR A 493 13.54 -13.04 16.22
CA TYR A 493 14.95 -12.66 16.05
C TYR A 493 15.64 -12.45 17.40
N VAL A 494 14.84 -12.13 18.41
CA VAL A 494 15.26 -11.97 19.80
C VAL A 494 14.44 -12.93 20.65
N ASP A 495 15.05 -13.51 21.69
CA ASP A 495 14.36 -14.39 22.63
C ASP A 495 13.84 -13.64 23.88
N ASP A 496 13.19 -14.37 24.79
CA ASP A 496 12.64 -13.80 26.02
C ASP A 496 13.74 -13.28 26.99
N SER A 497 15.01 -13.58 26.73
CA SER A 497 16.17 -13.04 27.47
C SER A 497 16.77 -11.77 26.82
N HIS A 498 16.08 -11.23 25.80
CA HIS A 498 16.51 -10.07 25.03
C HIS A 498 17.87 -10.29 24.31
N THR A 499 18.22 -11.54 24.01
CA THR A 499 19.43 -11.89 23.25
C THR A 499 19.07 -12.35 21.83
N LEU A 500 20.02 -12.19 20.91
CA LEU A 500 19.81 -12.59 19.51
C LEU A 500 19.68 -14.11 19.39
N THR A 501 18.62 -14.57 18.73
CA THR A 501 18.49 -15.97 18.32
C THR A 501 19.45 -16.28 17.17
N ASN A 502 19.44 -17.53 16.66
CA ASN A 502 20.18 -17.87 15.44
C ASN A 502 19.76 -17.01 14.24
N TRP A 503 18.46 -16.69 14.13
CA TRP A 503 17.95 -15.77 13.12
C TRP A 503 18.46 -14.33 13.35
N GLY A 504 18.43 -13.84 14.59
CA GLY A 504 18.96 -12.51 14.93
C GLY A 504 20.45 -12.39 14.64
N SER A 505 21.22 -13.42 14.99
CA SER A 505 22.67 -13.49 14.74
C SER A 505 23.00 -13.53 13.25
N ALA A 506 22.19 -14.23 12.45
CA ALA A 506 22.33 -14.24 10.99
C ALA A 506 22.10 -12.86 10.37
N VAL A 507 21.07 -12.14 10.83
CA VAL A 507 20.80 -10.75 10.42
C VAL A 507 21.95 -9.83 10.85
N ALA A 508 22.43 -9.94 12.09
CA ALA A 508 23.59 -9.18 12.58
C ALA A 508 24.84 -9.40 11.71
N ARG A 509 25.09 -10.66 11.31
CA ARG A 509 26.21 -11.01 10.43
C ARG A 509 26.08 -10.39 9.03
N ALA A 510 24.88 -10.39 8.47
CA ALA A 510 24.59 -9.74 7.20
C ALA A 510 24.77 -8.21 7.28
N ILE A 511 24.28 -7.58 8.36
CA ILE A 511 24.43 -6.14 8.59
C ILE A 511 25.92 -5.77 8.68
N TRP A 512 26.73 -6.50 9.44
CA TRP A 512 28.18 -6.27 9.52
C TRP A 512 28.86 -6.36 8.14
N ALA A 513 28.53 -7.40 7.37
CA ALA A 513 29.08 -7.56 6.03
C ALA A 513 28.69 -6.41 5.09
N MET A 514 27.48 -5.88 5.23
CA MET A 514 27.00 -4.75 4.45
C MET A 514 27.68 -3.44 4.87
N LYS A 515 27.85 -3.19 6.17
CA LYS A 515 28.53 -2.01 6.70
C LYS A 515 29.94 -1.85 6.16
N ASP A 516 30.69 -2.94 6.04
CA ASP A 516 32.04 -2.91 5.49
C ASP A 516 32.06 -2.41 4.04
N TYR A 517 31.06 -2.77 3.24
CA TYR A 517 30.91 -2.25 1.88
C TYR A 517 30.46 -0.78 1.85
N LEU A 518 29.58 -0.38 2.77
CA LEU A 518 29.00 0.98 2.79
C LEU A 518 30.01 2.08 3.15
N LYS A 519 31.18 1.75 3.70
CA LYS A 519 32.26 2.72 3.98
C LYS A 519 32.67 3.50 2.74
N ASP A 520 32.63 2.86 1.56
CA ASP A 520 33.10 3.42 0.30
C ASP A 520 31.97 3.70 -0.71
N ALA A 521 30.70 3.43 -0.35
CA ALA A 521 29.57 3.43 -1.28
C ALA A 521 28.48 4.46 -0.94
N LYS A 522 27.88 5.05 -1.97
CA LYS A 522 26.70 5.92 -1.83
C LYS A 522 25.42 5.11 -2.06
N LEU A 523 24.48 5.22 -1.13
CA LEU A 523 23.17 4.58 -1.24
C LEU A 523 22.21 5.42 -2.10
N PRO A 524 21.32 4.76 -2.87
CA PRO A 524 20.16 5.40 -3.48
C PRO A 524 19.30 6.14 -2.44
N GLU A 525 18.75 7.29 -2.83
CA GLU A 525 17.84 8.05 -1.98
C GLU A 525 16.55 7.26 -1.69
N GLY A 526 16.14 7.31 -0.42
CA GLY A 526 14.99 6.58 0.11
C GLY A 526 15.21 5.07 0.34
N LEU A 527 16.39 4.52 0.00
CA LEU A 527 16.69 3.10 0.24
C LEU A 527 17.19 2.86 1.66
N ASN A 528 16.38 2.17 2.47
CA ASN A 528 16.83 1.61 3.74
C ASN A 528 17.42 0.20 3.54
N ILE A 529 18.74 0.13 3.39
CA ILE A 529 19.45 -1.13 3.10
C ILE A 529 19.33 -2.15 4.23
N PHE A 530 19.32 -1.71 5.49
CA PHE A 530 19.24 -2.63 6.64
C PHE A 530 17.81 -3.17 6.84
N GLU A 531 16.78 -2.38 6.51
CA GLU A 531 15.41 -2.88 6.36
C GLU A 531 15.34 -3.93 5.25
N ALA A 532 15.97 -3.69 4.09
CA ALA A 532 15.98 -4.65 2.99
C ALA A 532 16.63 -5.98 3.40
N ILE A 533 17.69 -5.95 4.23
CA ILE A 533 18.29 -7.17 4.82
C ILE A 533 17.27 -7.88 5.70
N LEU A 534 16.64 -7.18 6.65
CA LEU A 534 15.65 -7.79 7.54
C LEU A 534 14.47 -8.41 6.77
N LEU A 535 13.97 -7.71 5.74
CA LEU A 535 12.94 -8.25 4.86
C LEU A 535 13.43 -9.49 4.10
N ALA A 536 14.67 -9.50 3.60
CA ALA A 536 15.22 -10.68 2.93
C ALA A 536 15.21 -11.90 3.86
N PHE A 537 15.56 -11.75 5.15
CA PHE A 537 15.47 -12.81 6.14
C PHE A 537 14.03 -13.22 6.43
N GLU A 538 13.08 -12.28 6.52
CA GLU A 538 11.65 -12.62 6.62
C GLU A 538 11.17 -13.45 5.42
N LEU A 539 11.58 -13.08 4.20
CA LEU A 539 11.24 -13.83 2.99
C LEU A 539 11.87 -15.22 2.97
N ILE A 540 13.09 -15.39 3.49
CA ILE A 540 13.73 -16.71 3.63
C ILE A 540 12.95 -17.58 4.62
N ARG A 541 12.54 -17.01 5.76
CA ARG A 541 11.75 -17.72 6.80
C ARG A 541 10.41 -18.20 6.29
N PHE A 542 9.78 -17.46 5.38
CA PHE A 542 8.54 -17.85 4.72
C PHE A 542 8.75 -18.73 3.48
N ASP A 543 9.99 -19.11 3.15
CA ASP A 543 10.34 -19.87 1.95
C ASP A 543 9.85 -19.19 0.65
N VAL A 544 9.98 -17.86 0.60
CA VAL A 544 9.65 -17.00 -0.55
C VAL A 544 10.92 -16.60 -1.31
N LEU A 545 11.99 -16.22 -0.60
CA LEU A 545 13.28 -15.88 -1.21
C LEU A 545 14.13 -17.15 -1.37
N ASN A 546 13.92 -17.85 -2.48
CA ASN A 546 14.64 -19.06 -2.88
C ASN A 546 14.92 -19.07 -4.40
N SER A 547 15.58 -20.11 -4.91
CA SER A 547 15.82 -20.32 -6.35
C SER A 547 14.76 -21.20 -7.04
N ARG A 548 13.77 -21.67 -6.26
CA ARG A 548 12.71 -22.58 -6.72
C ARG A 548 11.60 -21.79 -7.41
N HIS A 549 10.68 -22.54 -8.02
CA HIS A 549 9.48 -21.99 -8.65
C HIS A 549 9.78 -20.90 -9.68
N ARG A 550 10.43 -21.32 -10.76
CA ARG A 550 10.84 -20.45 -11.87
C ARG A 550 9.68 -19.97 -12.73
N HIS A 551 8.47 -20.50 -12.51
CA HIS A 551 7.25 -20.13 -13.22
C HIS A 551 7.51 -19.82 -14.70
N GLU A 552 8.04 -20.81 -15.43
CA GLU A 552 8.47 -20.64 -16.82
C GLU A 552 7.31 -20.21 -17.72
N GLU A 553 6.08 -20.55 -17.34
CA GLU A 553 4.84 -20.12 -17.96
C GLU A 553 4.60 -18.60 -17.93
N LEU A 554 5.27 -17.86 -17.05
CA LEU A 554 5.10 -16.40 -16.91
C LEU A 554 6.07 -15.60 -17.79
N ASN A 555 6.96 -16.27 -18.54
CA ASN A 555 8.08 -15.66 -19.26
C ASN A 555 9.04 -14.84 -18.36
N GLY A 556 10.23 -14.56 -18.88
CA GLY A 556 11.25 -13.82 -18.12
C GLY A 556 12.06 -14.69 -17.14
N ALA A 557 11.93 -16.02 -17.20
CA ALA A 557 12.88 -16.92 -16.56
C ALA A 557 14.30 -16.74 -17.16
N PRO A 558 15.37 -17.06 -16.41
CA PRO A 558 16.72 -17.05 -16.96
C PRO A 558 16.90 -18.06 -18.08
N VAL A 559 17.61 -17.65 -19.13
CA VAL A 559 17.79 -18.46 -20.35
C VAL A 559 19.22 -18.99 -20.46
N ALA A 560 20.19 -18.27 -19.88
CA ALA A 560 21.59 -18.60 -20.01
C ALA A 560 22.06 -19.70 -19.04
N GLY A 561 22.94 -20.57 -19.54
CA GLY A 561 23.67 -21.55 -18.72
C GLY A 561 22.93 -22.85 -18.40
N SER A 562 23.54 -23.61 -17.50
CA SER A 562 22.99 -24.84 -16.91
C SER A 562 21.78 -24.56 -16.02
N ASP A 563 21.08 -25.61 -15.58
CA ASP A 563 19.97 -25.42 -14.64
C ASP A 563 20.43 -24.83 -13.28
N GLU A 564 21.66 -25.11 -12.85
CA GLU A 564 22.24 -24.49 -11.65
C GLU A 564 22.55 -23.01 -11.84
N ASP A 565 23.04 -22.64 -13.04
CA ASP A 565 23.25 -21.24 -13.41
C ASP A 565 21.92 -20.49 -13.40
N LYS A 566 20.87 -21.04 -14.03
CA LYS A 566 19.53 -20.45 -14.05
C LYS A 566 18.95 -20.28 -12.64
N ALA A 567 19.12 -21.28 -11.76
CA ALA A 567 18.72 -21.18 -10.36
C ALA A 567 19.43 -20.04 -9.63
N SER A 568 20.73 -19.87 -9.89
CA SER A 568 21.55 -18.80 -9.31
C SER A 568 21.09 -17.42 -9.77
N ILE A 569 20.82 -17.24 -11.07
CA ILE A 569 20.31 -15.98 -11.63
C ILE A 569 18.95 -15.62 -11.02
N VAL A 570 18.03 -16.58 -10.84
CA VAL A 570 16.74 -16.32 -10.18
C VAL A 570 16.93 -15.80 -8.77
N LEU A 571 17.78 -16.46 -7.98
CA LEU A 571 17.99 -16.06 -6.59
C LEU A 571 18.61 -14.66 -6.48
N ILE A 572 19.63 -14.37 -7.28
CA ILE A 572 20.33 -13.09 -7.24
C ILE A 572 19.42 -11.96 -7.74
N SER A 573 18.67 -12.18 -8.82
CA SER A 573 17.70 -11.19 -9.32
C SER A 573 16.56 -10.93 -8.34
N ARG A 574 16.06 -11.93 -7.61
CA ARG A 574 15.10 -11.75 -6.52
C ARG A 574 15.67 -10.89 -5.38
N CYS A 575 16.92 -11.11 -4.99
CA CYS A 575 17.58 -10.24 -4.00
C CYS A 575 17.69 -8.80 -4.50
N ALA A 576 18.07 -8.60 -5.76
CA ALA A 576 18.18 -7.29 -6.39
C ALA A 576 16.82 -6.55 -6.47
N SER A 577 15.70 -7.26 -6.64
CA SER A 577 14.34 -6.68 -6.59
C SER A 577 13.92 -6.14 -5.22
N LEU A 578 14.72 -6.36 -4.15
CA LEU A 578 14.47 -5.74 -2.85
C LEU A 578 15.12 -4.36 -2.70
N LEU A 579 15.88 -3.94 -3.72
CA LEU A 579 16.59 -2.66 -3.77
C LEU A 579 16.01 -1.76 -4.88
N LYS A 580 16.60 -0.58 -5.06
CA LYS A 580 16.13 0.44 -6.01
C LYS A 580 17.13 0.64 -7.14
N LEU A 581 16.65 0.72 -8.38
CA LEU A 581 17.43 1.19 -9.52
C LEU A 581 17.32 2.71 -9.60
N ARG A 582 18.45 3.43 -9.64
CA ARG A 582 18.42 4.88 -9.89
C ARG A 582 18.16 5.15 -11.35
N HIS A 583 17.14 5.95 -11.60
CA HIS A 583 16.58 6.24 -12.91
C HIS A 583 16.28 7.73 -13.02
N GLU A 584 16.36 8.30 -14.21
CA GLU A 584 15.86 9.65 -14.47
C GLU A 584 14.34 9.70 -14.25
N SER A 585 13.77 10.88 -14.02
CA SER A 585 12.32 11.06 -13.89
C SER A 585 11.57 10.94 -15.23
N ASN A 586 12.07 10.10 -16.12
CA ASN A 586 11.46 9.69 -17.37
C ASN A 586 10.79 8.32 -17.15
N GLY A 587 9.72 8.03 -17.88
CA GLY A 587 9.05 6.73 -17.79
C GLY A 587 10.03 5.56 -18.04
N TYR A 588 9.85 4.46 -17.30
CA TYR A 588 10.71 3.28 -17.43
C TYR A 588 10.76 2.78 -18.88
N THR A 589 11.98 2.55 -19.37
CA THR A 589 12.24 1.92 -20.66
C THR A 589 13.18 0.74 -20.44
N GLY A 590 12.68 -0.46 -20.72
CA GLY A 590 13.46 -1.69 -20.57
C GLY A 590 12.59 -2.93 -20.72
N PRO A 591 13.20 -4.13 -20.62
CA PRO A 591 12.46 -5.37 -20.66
C PRO A 591 11.48 -5.49 -19.48
N LEU A 592 10.37 -6.20 -19.70
CA LEU A 592 9.39 -6.54 -18.66
C LEU A 592 9.57 -7.97 -18.18
N ASN A 593 9.27 -8.23 -16.90
CA ASN A 593 9.43 -9.55 -16.30
C ASN A 593 8.29 -9.89 -15.33
N LYS A 594 7.33 -10.71 -15.79
CA LYS A 594 6.18 -11.12 -14.97
C LYS A 594 6.57 -12.07 -13.83
N ASN A 595 7.65 -12.84 -13.97
CA ASN A 595 8.15 -13.68 -12.89
C ASN A 595 8.62 -12.86 -11.68
N LEU A 596 9.40 -11.81 -11.94
CA LEU A 596 9.83 -10.88 -10.88
C LEU A 596 8.66 -10.07 -10.33
N LEU A 597 7.64 -9.77 -11.14
CA LEU A 597 6.40 -9.14 -10.66
C LEU A 597 5.64 -10.05 -9.67
N LEU A 598 5.57 -11.37 -9.93
CA LEU A 598 5.02 -12.34 -8.97
C LEU A 598 5.83 -12.35 -7.67
N PHE A 599 7.17 -12.37 -7.75
CA PHE A 599 8.03 -12.26 -6.57
C PHE A 599 7.75 -10.97 -5.78
N ARG A 600 7.56 -9.85 -6.46
CA ARG A 600 7.18 -8.57 -5.85
C ARG A 600 5.86 -8.66 -5.08
N SER A 601 4.86 -9.35 -5.60
CA SER A 601 3.58 -9.53 -4.90
C SER A 601 3.75 -10.36 -3.62
N LEU A 602 4.57 -11.41 -3.65
CA LEU A 602 4.91 -12.20 -2.47
C LEU A 602 5.67 -11.36 -1.44
N SER A 603 6.67 -10.59 -1.88
CA SER A 603 7.48 -9.76 -0.98
C SER A 603 6.71 -8.58 -0.38
N THR A 604 5.78 -8.00 -1.14
CA THR A 604 4.87 -6.96 -0.66
C THR A 604 3.93 -7.51 0.41
N ALA A 605 3.38 -8.73 0.23
CA ALA A 605 2.48 -9.33 1.21
C ALA A 605 3.16 -9.58 2.57
N VAL A 606 4.43 -10.02 2.56
CA VAL A 606 5.23 -10.16 3.79
C VAL A 606 5.49 -8.79 4.42
N ARG A 607 5.97 -7.83 3.63
CA ARG A 607 6.27 -6.46 4.08
C ARG A 607 5.05 -5.78 4.72
N GLU A 608 3.88 -5.88 4.10
CA GLU A 608 2.64 -5.31 4.64
C GLU A 608 2.22 -5.95 5.96
N ALA A 609 2.38 -7.28 6.10
CA ALA A 609 2.08 -7.99 7.34
C ALA A 609 3.06 -7.60 8.48
N ASP A 610 4.34 -7.40 8.16
CA ASP A 610 5.32 -6.90 9.12
C ASP A 610 5.04 -5.44 9.50
N ARG A 611 4.64 -4.61 8.51
CA ARG A 611 4.23 -3.22 8.76
C ARG A 611 3.02 -3.13 9.67
N ASP A 612 2.00 -3.97 9.44
CA ASP A 612 0.80 -4.06 10.29
C ASP A 612 1.17 -4.35 11.75
N LEU A 613 2.14 -5.25 11.97
CA LEU A 613 2.61 -5.61 13.30
C LEU A 613 3.35 -4.45 13.98
N VAL A 614 4.25 -3.78 13.26
CA VAL A 614 5.00 -2.63 13.79
C VAL A 614 4.06 -1.49 14.18
N GLU A 615 3.09 -1.15 13.34
CA GLU A 615 2.10 -0.11 13.64
C GLU A 615 1.20 -0.51 14.82
N ALA A 616 0.81 -1.78 14.93
CA ALA A 616 0.07 -2.30 16.09
C ALA A 616 0.86 -2.16 17.40
N ILE A 617 2.18 -2.41 17.38
CA ILE A 617 3.06 -2.22 18.54
C ILE A 617 3.16 -0.74 18.94
N VAL A 618 3.23 0.17 17.97
CA VAL A 618 3.25 1.61 18.24
C VAL A 618 1.93 2.05 18.85
N ALA A 619 0.80 1.77 18.20
CA ALA A 619 -0.52 2.09 18.75
C ALA A 619 -0.72 1.49 20.16
N PHE A 620 -0.26 0.26 20.40
CA PHE A 620 -0.27 -0.34 21.72
C PHE A 620 0.50 0.48 22.76
N SER A 621 1.66 1.04 22.41
CA SER A 621 2.46 1.86 23.31
C SER A 621 1.70 3.12 23.76
N PHE A 622 0.97 3.75 22.84
CA PHE A 622 0.16 4.92 23.12
C PHE A 622 -1.13 4.61 23.91
N LEU A 623 -1.83 3.52 23.55
CA LEU A 623 -3.03 3.05 24.27
C LEU A 623 -2.72 2.63 25.72
N ASN A 624 -1.49 2.19 26.00
CA ASN A 624 -1.05 1.86 27.35
C ASN A 624 -0.39 3.03 28.09
N ALA A 625 -0.30 4.21 27.46
CA ALA A 625 0.37 5.40 28.00
C ALA A 625 1.83 5.12 28.41
N HIS A 626 2.52 4.29 27.63
CA HIS A 626 3.98 4.15 27.69
C HIS A 626 4.67 5.41 27.15
N SER A 627 4.02 6.05 26.19
CA SER A 627 4.43 7.27 25.50
C SER A 627 3.44 8.41 25.75
N LYS A 628 3.94 9.64 25.81
CA LYS A 628 3.11 10.86 25.91
C LYS A 628 2.18 10.99 24.69
N ARG A 629 0.89 11.21 24.97
CA ARG A 629 -0.19 11.35 23.97
C ARG A 629 -0.32 12.75 23.36
N GLU A 630 0.11 13.80 24.04
CA GLU A 630 0.07 15.15 23.44
C GLU A 630 1.38 15.43 22.71
N ARG A 631 1.33 15.46 21.38
CA ARG A 631 2.50 15.64 20.49
C ARG A 631 2.09 16.01 19.05
N ASN A 632 3.05 16.54 18.28
CA ASN A 632 2.84 17.05 16.90
C ASN A 632 3.70 16.31 15.84
N ASP A 633 4.50 15.34 16.26
CA ASP A 633 5.49 14.59 15.46
C ASP A 633 5.04 13.16 15.13
N TYR A 634 3.72 12.90 15.15
CA TYR A 634 3.12 11.57 14.89
C TYR A 634 3.51 10.98 13.54
N LEU A 635 3.37 11.75 12.46
CA LEU A 635 3.77 11.32 11.13
C LEU A 635 5.28 11.01 11.08
N GLU A 636 6.10 11.76 11.81
CA GLU A 636 7.55 11.50 11.86
C GLU A 636 7.86 10.12 12.42
N ILE A 637 7.19 9.73 13.51
CA ILE A 637 7.31 8.38 14.05
C ILE A 637 6.98 7.37 12.96
N ASN A 638 5.81 7.49 12.32
CA ASN A 638 5.37 6.55 11.29
C ASN A 638 6.36 6.43 10.12
N THR A 639 6.91 7.56 9.65
CA THR A 639 7.88 7.58 8.54
C THR A 639 9.21 6.91 8.87
N ARG A 640 9.62 6.89 10.15
CA ARG A 640 10.86 6.23 10.61
C ARG A 640 10.68 4.74 10.89
N LEU A 641 9.45 4.26 11.07
CA LEU A 641 9.18 2.83 11.26
C LEU A 641 9.52 2.05 9.98
N PRO A 642 10.04 0.81 10.08
CA PRO A 642 10.39 0.01 8.91
C PRO A 642 9.17 -0.41 8.08
N PHE A 643 9.43 -0.88 6.86
CA PHE A 643 8.48 -1.51 5.93
C PHE A 643 7.45 -0.56 5.31
N LEU A 644 7.78 0.73 5.21
CA LEU A 644 6.87 1.75 4.69
C LEU A 644 6.73 1.73 3.16
N HIS A 645 7.86 1.70 2.45
CA HIS A 645 7.88 1.76 0.98
C HIS A 645 8.03 0.36 0.39
N SER A 646 7.60 0.14 -0.85
CA SER A 646 7.85 -1.11 -1.58
C SER A 646 8.65 -0.80 -2.86
N PRO A 647 9.85 -1.39 -3.05
CA PRO A 647 10.64 -1.19 -4.25
C PRO A 647 9.94 -1.80 -5.48
N ASP A 648 10.24 -1.22 -6.64
CA ASP A 648 9.92 -1.84 -7.92
C ASP A 648 10.86 -3.02 -8.24
N ILE A 649 10.58 -3.70 -9.36
CA ILE A 649 11.39 -4.84 -9.82
C ILE A 649 12.51 -4.44 -10.80
N ALA A 650 12.71 -3.15 -11.09
CA ALA A 650 13.59 -2.70 -12.17
C ALA A 650 15.05 -3.14 -11.95
N LEU A 651 15.57 -3.03 -10.72
CA LEU A 651 16.94 -3.50 -10.45
C LEU A 651 17.07 -5.01 -10.59
N GLY A 652 16.05 -5.78 -10.19
CA GLY A 652 16.02 -7.22 -10.39
C GLY A 652 16.04 -7.60 -11.88
N ILE A 653 15.27 -6.88 -12.70
CA ILE A 653 15.27 -7.05 -14.16
C ILE A 653 16.65 -6.69 -14.74
N ALA A 654 17.24 -5.58 -14.32
CA ALA A 654 18.57 -5.15 -14.75
C ALA A 654 19.63 -6.21 -14.46
N VAL A 655 19.71 -6.68 -13.21
CA VAL A 655 20.67 -7.71 -12.79
C VAL A 655 20.44 -9.02 -13.53
N LYS A 656 19.18 -9.46 -13.68
CA LYS A 656 18.83 -10.66 -14.45
C LYS A 656 19.29 -10.56 -15.90
N THR A 657 18.95 -9.46 -16.57
CA THR A 657 19.25 -9.22 -17.99
C THR A 657 20.76 -9.15 -18.19
N LEU A 658 21.48 -8.50 -17.27
CA LEU A 658 22.94 -8.46 -17.28
C LEU A 658 23.52 -9.88 -17.20
N MET A 659 23.06 -10.70 -16.26
CA MET A 659 23.58 -12.04 -16.05
C MET A 659 23.28 -13.01 -17.20
N ASP A 660 22.11 -12.91 -17.83
CA ASP A 660 21.78 -13.72 -19.01
C ASP A 660 22.70 -13.39 -20.21
N GLU A 661 23.09 -12.13 -20.36
CA GLU A 661 24.00 -11.70 -21.42
C GLU A 661 25.48 -11.99 -21.11
N HIS A 662 25.84 -12.44 -19.90
CA HIS A 662 27.24 -12.67 -19.50
C HIS A 662 27.72 -14.11 -19.77
N PRO A 663 28.54 -14.35 -20.81
CA PRO A 663 29.14 -15.67 -21.04
C PRO A 663 30.19 -16.00 -19.97
N ALA A 664 30.19 -17.26 -19.51
CA ALA A 664 31.21 -17.76 -18.60
C ALA A 664 32.60 -17.68 -19.26
N GLY A 665 33.57 -17.05 -18.59
CA GLY A 665 34.99 -17.05 -19.03
C GLY A 665 35.48 -15.78 -19.75
N GLU A 666 34.67 -14.73 -19.86
CA GLU A 666 35.13 -13.43 -20.38
C GLU A 666 36.12 -12.75 -19.41
N SER A 667 37.13 -12.01 -19.91
CA SER A 667 38.10 -11.32 -19.03
C SER A 667 37.44 -10.19 -18.23
N LYS A 668 38.02 -9.82 -17.08
CA LYS A 668 37.49 -8.72 -16.25
C LYS A 668 37.39 -7.41 -17.02
N GLU A 669 38.37 -7.06 -17.86
CA GLU A 669 38.31 -5.81 -18.62
C GLU A 669 37.14 -5.78 -19.61
N LYS A 670 36.84 -6.91 -20.26
CA LYS A 670 35.72 -7.01 -21.20
C LYS A 670 34.36 -6.94 -20.50
N ARG A 671 34.24 -7.49 -19.28
CA ARG A 671 33.02 -7.35 -18.47
C ARG A 671 32.80 -5.92 -18.03
N GLN A 672 33.88 -5.25 -17.62
CA GLN A 672 33.82 -3.84 -17.23
C GLN A 672 33.39 -2.94 -18.41
N ALA A 673 33.95 -3.15 -19.60
CA ALA A 673 33.54 -2.43 -20.81
C ALA A 673 32.08 -2.71 -21.18
N ARG A 674 31.62 -3.96 -21.08
CA ARG A 674 30.22 -4.32 -21.34
C ARG A 674 29.28 -3.63 -20.37
N LEU A 675 29.62 -3.57 -19.08
CA LEU A 675 28.80 -2.92 -18.07
C LEU A 675 28.60 -1.42 -18.36
N GLU A 676 29.59 -0.76 -18.96
CA GLU A 676 29.52 0.65 -19.35
C GLU A 676 28.60 0.86 -20.57
N GLU A 677 28.60 -0.06 -21.54
CA GLU A 677 27.73 0.00 -22.73
C GLU A 677 26.30 -0.53 -22.48
N PHE A 678 26.13 -1.40 -21.48
CA PHE A 678 24.88 -2.10 -21.18
C PHE A 678 23.65 -1.20 -20.94
N PRO A 679 23.71 -0.14 -20.09
CA PRO A 679 22.55 0.70 -19.85
C PRO A 679 22.03 1.35 -21.13
N GLY A 680 22.91 1.82 -22.02
CA GLY A 680 22.49 2.43 -23.30
C GLY A 680 21.65 1.51 -24.19
N LYS A 681 21.83 0.18 -24.08
CA LYS A 681 21.09 -0.82 -24.87
C LYS A 681 19.77 -1.23 -24.23
N PHE A 682 19.72 -1.38 -22.91
CA PHE A 682 18.59 -2.02 -22.21
C PHE A 682 17.88 -1.14 -21.18
N PHE A 683 18.57 -0.15 -20.62
CA PHE A 683 18.09 0.73 -19.54
C PHE A 683 18.61 2.16 -19.76
N PRO A 684 18.22 2.84 -20.85
CA PRO A 684 18.88 4.07 -21.33
C PRO A 684 18.83 5.23 -20.34
N TYR A 685 17.85 5.25 -19.43
CA TYR A 685 17.65 6.31 -18.44
C TYR A 685 18.14 5.92 -17.03
N ALA A 686 18.90 4.84 -16.89
CA ALA A 686 19.54 4.49 -15.62
C ALA A 686 20.76 5.39 -15.38
N THR A 687 20.81 6.06 -14.23
CA THR A 687 21.83 7.10 -13.96
C THR A 687 23.09 6.56 -13.28
N ASN A 688 22.95 5.54 -12.43
CA ASN A 688 24.04 4.96 -11.64
C ASN A 688 24.07 3.43 -11.73
N PHE A 689 23.90 2.92 -12.95
CA PHE A 689 23.73 1.50 -13.22
C PHE A 689 24.83 0.62 -12.62
N LYS A 690 26.11 1.01 -12.79
CA LYS A 690 27.25 0.26 -12.27
C LYS A 690 27.22 0.17 -10.75
N GLU A 691 27.02 1.29 -10.06
CA GLU A 691 26.99 1.32 -8.60
C GLU A 691 25.80 0.52 -8.04
N ASP A 692 24.64 0.59 -8.70
CA ASP A 692 23.43 -0.14 -8.29
C ASP A 692 23.60 -1.66 -8.42
N VAL A 693 24.24 -2.13 -9.51
CA VAL A 693 24.58 -3.55 -9.69
C VAL A 693 25.60 -4.01 -8.65
N GLN A 694 26.64 -3.21 -8.38
CA GLN A 694 27.63 -3.54 -7.34
C GLN A 694 26.99 -3.60 -5.95
N LEU A 695 26.07 -2.68 -5.65
CA LEU A 695 25.28 -2.69 -4.43
C LEU A 695 24.43 -3.97 -4.33
N ALA A 696 23.76 -4.39 -5.41
CA ALA A 696 22.99 -5.62 -5.43
C ALA A 696 23.85 -6.87 -5.18
N PHE A 697 25.07 -6.90 -5.72
CA PHE A 697 26.01 -8.01 -5.48
C PHE A 697 26.50 -8.04 -4.03
N ALA A 698 26.87 -6.89 -3.49
CA ALA A 698 27.27 -6.78 -2.08
C ALA A 698 26.12 -7.15 -1.12
N PHE A 699 24.89 -6.77 -1.46
CA PHE A 699 23.69 -7.12 -0.72
C PHE A 699 23.43 -8.63 -0.74
N PHE A 700 23.57 -9.28 -1.90
CA PHE A 700 23.49 -10.74 -2.00
C PHE A 700 24.57 -11.42 -1.15
N ASP A 701 25.82 -10.94 -1.19
CA ASP A 701 26.93 -11.48 -0.39
C ASP A 701 26.67 -11.35 1.12
N ALA A 702 26.09 -10.23 1.53
CA ALA A 702 25.73 -9.98 2.93
C ALA A 702 24.68 -10.99 3.41
N ILE A 703 23.60 -11.20 2.63
CA ILE A 703 22.57 -12.20 2.93
C ILE A 703 23.19 -13.60 2.95
N TYR A 704 24.00 -13.94 1.94
CA TYR A 704 24.71 -15.22 1.88
C TYR A 704 25.50 -15.49 3.16
N LYS A 705 26.32 -14.54 3.61
CA LYS A 705 27.11 -14.68 4.84
C LYS A 705 26.25 -14.93 6.08
N GLY A 706 25.09 -14.30 6.19
CA GLY A 706 24.16 -14.58 7.29
C GLY A 706 23.44 -15.92 7.14
N VAL A 707 23.03 -16.31 5.94
CA VAL A 707 22.42 -17.64 5.69
C VAL A 707 23.37 -18.78 6.05
N GLN A 708 24.67 -18.62 5.83
CA GLN A 708 25.66 -19.63 6.21
C GLN A 708 25.81 -19.82 7.73
N THR A 709 25.34 -18.90 8.57
CA THR A 709 25.37 -19.06 10.05
C THR A 709 24.16 -19.78 10.62
N LEU A 710 23.08 -19.89 9.85
CA LEU A 710 21.89 -20.66 10.25
C LEU A 710 22.23 -22.13 10.13
N ASP A 711 21.64 -23.03 10.92
CA ASP A 711 21.96 -24.47 10.85
C ASP A 711 20.72 -25.35 10.76
N LYS A 712 19.95 -25.41 11.85
CA LYS A 712 18.74 -26.24 11.92
C LYS A 712 17.53 -25.55 11.28
N GLU A 713 17.65 -24.23 11.09
CA GLU A 713 16.60 -23.34 10.62
C GLU A 713 16.40 -23.42 9.10
N ILE A 714 17.44 -23.77 8.35
CA ILE A 714 17.43 -23.90 6.89
C ILE A 714 18.00 -25.26 6.51
N SER A 715 17.38 -25.91 5.52
CA SER A 715 17.85 -27.22 5.05
C SER A 715 19.27 -27.12 4.44
N ALA A 716 20.06 -28.20 4.56
CA ALA A 716 21.39 -28.25 3.96
C ALA A 716 21.36 -28.06 2.43
N ALA A 717 20.26 -28.47 1.78
CA ALA A 717 20.04 -28.28 0.35
C ALA A 717 19.77 -26.81 -0.01
N ASP A 718 18.98 -26.10 0.79
CA ASP A 718 18.76 -24.67 0.56
C ASP A 718 20.04 -23.88 0.79
N LYS A 719 20.82 -24.21 1.84
CA LYS A 719 22.15 -23.59 2.05
C LYS A 719 23.10 -23.81 0.88
N SER A 720 23.12 -25.00 0.29
CA SER A 720 24.02 -25.29 -0.83
C SER A 720 23.63 -24.49 -2.07
N VAL A 721 22.34 -24.24 -2.31
CA VAL A 721 21.86 -23.35 -3.37
C VAL A 721 22.46 -21.94 -3.22
N TRP A 722 22.48 -21.39 -2.01
CA TRP A 722 23.08 -20.08 -1.76
C TRP A 722 24.60 -20.07 -2.03
N SER A 723 25.32 -21.14 -1.66
CA SER A 723 26.75 -21.29 -1.97
C SER A 723 27.02 -21.43 -3.47
N THR A 724 26.18 -22.17 -4.20
CA THR A 724 26.26 -22.28 -5.66
C THR A 724 26.05 -20.92 -6.33
N ALA A 725 25.06 -20.15 -5.87
CA ALA A 725 24.81 -18.80 -6.39
C ALA A 725 25.96 -17.82 -6.08
N SER A 726 26.58 -17.90 -4.89
CA SER A 726 27.79 -17.13 -4.58
C SER A 726 28.94 -17.47 -5.52
N ASN A 727 29.22 -18.75 -5.74
CA ASN A 727 30.26 -19.18 -6.68
C ASN A 727 29.97 -18.72 -8.11
N TYR A 728 28.71 -18.78 -8.53
CA TYR A 728 28.26 -18.28 -9.84
C TYR A 728 28.56 -16.78 -10.01
N LEU A 729 28.26 -15.99 -8.97
CA LEU A 729 28.48 -14.55 -8.93
C LEU A 729 29.97 -14.20 -8.95
N ASP A 730 30.79 -14.89 -8.14
CA ASP A 730 32.23 -14.64 -8.04
C ASP A 730 32.97 -14.84 -9.37
N GLN A 731 32.53 -15.82 -10.17
CA GLN A 731 33.07 -16.05 -11.50
C GLN A 731 32.77 -14.93 -12.49
N ARG A 732 31.77 -14.08 -12.21
CA ARG A 732 31.21 -13.07 -13.12
C ARG A 732 31.33 -11.62 -12.63
N ARG A 733 32.00 -11.38 -11.50
CA ARG A 733 32.35 -10.03 -11.05
C ARG A 733 33.25 -9.30 -12.06
N PHE A 734 33.18 -7.98 -12.04
CA PHE A 734 33.95 -7.06 -12.87
C PHE A 734 34.87 -6.20 -12.00
#